data_AF-A0A7Y2AM49-F1
#
_entry.id   AF-A0A7Y2AM49-F1
#
_cell.length_a   1.000
_cell.length_b   1.000
_cell.length_c   1.000
_cell.angle_alpha   90.00
_cell.angle_beta   90.00
_cell.angle_gamma   90.00
#
_symmetry.space_group_name_H-M   'P 1'
#
loop_
_entity.id
_entity.type
_entity.pdbx_description
1 polymer ?
#
loop_
_entity_poly.entity_id
_entity_poly.type
_entity_poly.pdbx_seq_one_letter_code
_entity_poly.pdbx_strand_id
1 'polypeptide(L)'
;MRSLFFSLLCVCGIPAISQAEFNVRVVVTDADTNEMLPARLYLNDAGGKPYFFESVSESGTAVRYEKQNWINKESTEYHTTISADPCTVSLPPGNYTLGVYRGKEYHPHQQTFDVVDQDLDLSVSLRRWIDMSQLGWYSGDTHLHRTIDELRNVILAEDLNVAFPLTHWVTVAETPPSSGDKNLRIDLPDDLVRVDPTHVIWPRNTEYEIFSVAQKRHTLGALFVLGHKGALQQTVPPWKPIVDSARAADPDVLFDMDKLAWPFAMVLPTIAPNATYELANNHMWRTQFAFGDWYTPAPNFIQPPFGGTRGGEREWIDFTLGMYYVLLNSGFRMPPSAGTANGVHCVPAGFGRVYVHLKDGFDYQQWRQGLQQGRSFVTTGPMLMTTADDHDPGHVFRVDSPTEIPLHVEIISQTPLTFGEILVNGVPIKMLRPQNKRTDQGAFRTVIDVPVGVEKSGWIAVRFWEDREEDGEGRIRFAHSAPWYIEVGGESVKPRREEKQYLIGRMKDEIQRSRGVVSAAGMDEYLRALNFYEQLEVVDDAAEVKRVGRPLAAPDDETWLRNMIIDHQFTPDEVRLATGMTIERAKGLVSQYAPQVDGSTKTLSTTKLRVLPYPGGRHPRRGFLDGAINPQRETKVSVFPPWKDGGYAVVDVPEAIFSNLGLTYLAHTHVPTIWSVQDVQLPKLEWQRDGEALVMSRQLPNGISFGSRVENKMDHVAMEMWLTNGTDQPLTQLRSQVCVMLSGLIGFQAQRKRQQVVQDSFVAVKADTVDRWIITAWQPPHRAWTNPPVPCFHSDPIFPDCEAGQTVRVRGGLWFYEGSDIDSEIERIHNAF
;
A
#
# COMPACT_ATOMS: atom_id res chain seq x y z
N MET A 1 -33.18 35.13 74.91
CA MET A 1 -32.11 36.03 74.45
C MET A 1 -31.25 35.24 73.47
N ARG A 2 -30.93 35.85 72.31
CA ARG A 2 -30.12 35.38 71.17
C ARG A 2 -30.84 34.51 70.11
N SER A 3 -31.24 35.25 69.07
CA SER A 3 -31.80 34.86 67.79
C SER A 3 -30.80 34.08 66.93
N LEU A 4 -31.28 33.03 66.24
CA LEU A 4 -30.57 32.40 65.12
C LEU A 4 -30.97 33.11 63.82
N PHE A 5 -29.98 33.63 63.08
CA PHE A 5 -30.11 34.05 61.69
C PHE A 5 -29.94 32.83 60.79
N PHE A 6 -30.99 32.47 60.04
CA PHE A 6 -30.90 31.58 58.88
C PHE A 6 -30.83 32.45 57.64
N SER A 7 -29.70 32.43 56.94
CA SER A 7 -29.54 33.06 55.62
C SER A 7 -30.13 32.14 54.56
N LEU A 8 -31.25 32.55 53.96
CA LEU A 8 -31.83 31.92 52.78
C LEU A 8 -30.99 32.31 51.55
N LEU A 9 -30.26 31.35 50.98
CA LEU A 9 -29.68 31.49 49.63
C LEU A 9 -30.77 31.13 48.61
N CYS A 10 -31.39 32.15 48.01
CA CYS A 10 -32.20 31.98 46.80
C CYS A 10 -31.28 31.62 45.63
N VAL A 11 -31.29 30.37 45.20
CA VAL A 11 -30.78 29.97 43.89
C VAL A 11 -31.88 30.32 42.88
N CYS A 12 -31.71 31.42 42.15
CA CYS A 12 -32.52 31.71 40.97
C CYS A 12 -32.15 30.69 39.88
N GLY A 13 -32.99 29.69 39.68
CA GLY A 13 -32.94 28.86 38.47
C GLY A 13 -33.35 29.68 37.26
N ILE A 14 -32.43 29.88 36.32
CA ILE A 14 -32.77 30.40 34.99
C ILE A 14 -33.57 29.30 34.28
N PRO A 15 -34.80 29.53 33.81
CA PRO A 15 -35.53 28.54 33.03
C PRO A 15 -34.79 28.31 31.72
N ALA A 16 -34.49 27.05 31.39
CA ALA A 16 -34.00 26.68 30.08
C ALA A 16 -35.05 27.07 29.03
N ILE A 17 -34.73 28.04 28.18
CA ILE A 17 -35.55 28.38 27.03
C ILE A 17 -35.44 27.19 26.06
N SER A 18 -36.54 26.45 25.89
CA SER A 18 -36.63 25.45 24.82
C SER A 18 -36.53 26.19 23.49
N GLN A 19 -35.45 25.97 22.76
CA GLN A 19 -35.32 26.46 21.38
C GLN A 19 -36.38 25.75 20.53
N ALA A 20 -37.03 26.47 19.62
CA ALA A 20 -37.96 25.84 18.67
C ALA A 20 -37.17 24.89 17.76
N GLU A 21 -37.72 23.72 17.46
CA GLU A 21 -37.17 22.76 16.51
C GLU A 21 -38.17 22.51 15.39
N PHE A 22 -37.66 22.19 14.20
CA PHE A 22 -38.42 21.97 12.98
C PHE A 22 -38.04 20.62 12.37
N ASN A 23 -39.02 19.91 11.84
CA ASN A 23 -38.79 18.61 11.23
C ASN A 23 -38.23 18.76 9.82
N VAL A 24 -37.17 18.01 9.54
CA VAL A 24 -36.63 17.86 8.19
C VAL A 24 -36.82 16.43 7.75
N ARG A 25 -37.76 16.24 6.83
CA ARG A 25 -38.04 14.95 6.21
C ARG A 25 -37.20 14.78 4.95
N VAL A 26 -36.61 13.60 4.77
CA VAL A 26 -35.74 13.29 3.63
C VAL A 26 -36.26 12.04 2.93
N VAL A 27 -36.28 12.10 1.59
CA VAL A 27 -36.53 10.94 0.72
C VAL A 27 -35.33 10.77 -0.21
N VAL A 28 -34.84 9.55 -0.35
CA VAL A 28 -33.75 9.21 -1.24
C VAL A 28 -34.28 8.32 -2.37
N THR A 29 -34.00 8.68 -3.61
CA THR A 29 -34.40 7.91 -4.80
C THR A 29 -33.25 7.64 -5.74
N ASP A 30 -33.40 6.63 -6.58
CA ASP A 30 -32.53 6.40 -7.73
C ASP A 30 -32.87 7.38 -8.85
N ALA A 31 -31.86 7.99 -9.47
CA ALA A 31 -32.05 9.01 -10.50
C ALA A 31 -32.64 8.46 -11.81
N ASP A 32 -32.39 7.19 -12.12
CA ASP A 32 -32.83 6.60 -13.39
C ASP A 32 -34.20 5.94 -13.24
N THR A 33 -34.44 5.26 -12.11
CA THR A 33 -35.69 4.50 -11.90
C THR A 33 -36.75 5.26 -11.09
N ASN A 34 -36.36 6.31 -10.34
CA ASN A 34 -37.17 6.99 -9.33
C ASN A 34 -37.63 6.09 -8.16
N GLU A 35 -37.10 4.87 -8.04
CA GLU A 35 -37.39 4.00 -6.91
C GLU A 35 -36.74 4.56 -5.64
N MET A 36 -37.40 4.37 -4.50
CA MET A 36 -36.84 4.80 -3.21
C MET A 36 -35.67 3.88 -2.81
N LEU A 37 -34.60 4.48 -2.29
CA LEU A 37 -33.36 3.78 -1.99
C LEU A 37 -33.02 3.81 -0.49
N PRO A 38 -32.63 2.68 0.12
CA PRO A 38 -31.85 2.72 1.35
C PRO A 38 -30.51 3.42 1.11
N ALA A 39 -30.04 4.13 2.15
CA ALA A 39 -28.87 5.01 2.06
C ALA A 39 -28.21 5.26 3.42
N ARG A 40 -26.96 5.71 3.40
CA ARG A 40 -26.22 6.24 4.55
C ARG A 40 -26.22 7.78 4.51
N LEU A 41 -26.67 8.41 5.59
CA LEU A 41 -26.84 9.85 5.71
C LEU A 41 -25.92 10.42 6.80
N TYR A 42 -25.19 11.47 6.44
CA TYR A 42 -24.43 12.34 7.33
C TYR A 42 -25.16 13.68 7.43
N LEU A 43 -25.36 14.19 8.64
CA LEU A 43 -25.92 15.51 8.84
C LEU A 43 -25.13 16.24 9.92
N ASN A 44 -24.58 17.40 9.57
CA ASN A 44 -23.85 18.24 10.50
C ASN A 44 -24.34 19.69 10.43
N ASP A 45 -24.34 20.40 11.56
CA ASP A 45 -24.49 21.86 11.54
C ASP A 45 -23.20 22.56 11.08
N ALA A 46 -23.26 23.88 10.93
CA ALA A 46 -22.10 24.71 10.56
C ALA A 46 -20.90 24.60 11.53
N GLY A 47 -21.13 24.16 12.77
CA GLY A 47 -20.08 23.90 13.77
C GLY A 47 -19.51 22.47 13.71
N GLY A 48 -20.02 21.62 12.82
CA GLY A 48 -19.60 20.22 12.69
C GLY A 48 -20.26 19.27 13.69
N LYS A 49 -21.28 19.70 14.43
CA LYS A 49 -22.02 18.81 15.35
C LYS A 49 -22.92 17.86 14.55
N PRO A 50 -22.84 16.54 14.79
CA PRO A 50 -23.65 15.57 14.07
C PRO A 50 -25.10 15.52 14.57
N TYR A 51 -26.01 15.22 13.65
CA TYR A 51 -27.43 14.92 13.89
C TYR A 51 -27.79 13.59 13.23
N PHE A 52 -28.80 12.90 13.77
CA PHE A 52 -29.16 11.55 13.36
C PHE A 52 -30.64 11.49 12.98
N PHE A 53 -30.97 10.62 12.02
CA PHE A 53 -32.32 10.48 11.50
C PHE A 53 -33.08 9.35 12.19
N GLU A 54 -34.40 9.47 12.18
CA GLU A 54 -35.35 8.43 12.57
C GLU A 54 -36.22 8.06 11.36
N SER A 55 -36.77 6.84 11.35
CA SER A 55 -37.72 6.44 10.31
C SER A 55 -39.05 7.17 10.51
N VAL A 56 -39.67 7.65 9.43
CA VAL A 56 -41.04 8.21 9.46
C VAL A 56 -42.08 7.09 9.45
N SER A 57 -41.78 5.94 8.84
CA SER A 57 -42.70 4.80 8.72
C SER A 57 -42.45 3.74 9.79
N GLU A 58 -43.53 3.09 10.24
CA GLU A 58 -43.44 1.96 11.19
C GLU A 58 -42.72 0.74 10.61
N SER A 59 -42.77 0.56 9.29
CA SER A 59 -42.06 -0.50 8.57
C SER A 59 -40.61 -0.15 8.24
N GLY A 60 -40.28 1.15 8.24
CA GLY A 60 -38.94 1.63 7.92
C GLY A 60 -38.01 1.54 9.12
N THR A 61 -36.72 1.58 8.84
CA THR A 61 -35.66 1.45 9.86
C THR A 61 -34.60 2.53 9.68
N ALA A 62 -34.09 3.03 10.80
CA ALA A 62 -32.98 3.97 10.86
C ALA A 62 -31.98 3.48 11.93
N VAL A 63 -30.74 3.24 11.53
CA VAL A 63 -29.68 2.71 12.41
C VAL A 63 -28.62 3.77 12.60
N ARG A 64 -28.55 4.31 13.82
CA ARG A 64 -27.51 5.26 14.24
C ARG A 64 -26.16 4.55 14.32
N TYR A 65 -25.13 5.16 13.72
CA TYR A 65 -23.74 4.76 13.90
C TYR A 65 -22.92 5.93 14.39
N GLU A 66 -22.27 5.74 15.54
CA GLU A 66 -21.49 6.78 16.18
C GLU A 66 -20.22 6.18 16.77
N LYS A 67 -19.14 6.21 16.00
CA LYS A 67 -17.84 5.67 16.43
C LYS A 67 -16.75 6.70 16.32
N GLN A 68 -15.99 6.84 17.40
CA GLN A 68 -14.77 7.62 17.48
C GLN A 68 -13.64 6.71 17.90
N ASN A 69 -12.50 6.79 17.20
CA ASN A 69 -11.34 6.01 17.59
C ASN A 69 -10.77 6.49 18.94
N TRP A 70 -10.23 5.56 19.74
CA TRP A 70 -9.70 5.89 21.05
C TRP A 70 -8.26 6.43 21.03
N ILE A 71 -7.49 6.12 19.99
CA ILE A 71 -6.11 6.58 19.77
C ILE A 71 -6.12 7.92 19.04
N ASN A 72 -6.77 8.00 17.87
CA ASN A 72 -6.92 9.22 17.11
C ASN A 72 -8.35 9.77 17.24
N LYS A 73 -8.54 10.78 18.09
CA LYS A 73 -9.87 11.35 18.38
C LYS A 73 -10.48 12.12 17.22
N GLU A 74 -9.68 12.51 16.23
CA GLU A 74 -10.17 13.14 15.00
C GLU A 74 -10.77 12.10 14.03
N SER A 75 -10.46 10.81 14.22
CA SER A 75 -11.05 9.74 13.45
C SER A 75 -12.44 9.40 13.97
N THR A 76 -13.45 9.96 13.30
CA THR A 76 -14.87 9.87 13.66
C THR A 76 -15.71 9.42 12.47
N GLU A 77 -16.72 8.60 12.75
CA GLU A 77 -17.67 8.09 11.77
C GLU A 77 -19.07 8.14 12.37
N TYR A 78 -19.80 9.21 12.04
CA TYR A 78 -21.11 9.57 12.61
C TYR A 78 -22.15 9.68 11.50
N HIS A 79 -23.06 8.71 11.41
CA HIS A 79 -24.09 8.69 10.38
C HIS A 79 -25.33 7.92 10.83
N THR A 80 -26.37 7.97 10.00
CA THR A 80 -27.53 7.07 10.09
C THR A 80 -27.66 6.29 8.80
N THR A 81 -27.83 4.96 8.84
CA THR A 81 -28.30 4.20 7.68
C THR A 81 -29.82 4.05 7.74
N ILE A 82 -30.50 4.25 6.61
CA ILE A 82 -31.96 4.21 6.51
C ILE A 82 -32.41 3.12 5.52
N SER A 83 -33.60 2.56 5.73
CA SER A 83 -34.29 1.76 4.71
C SER A 83 -34.75 2.67 3.55
N ALA A 84 -35.41 2.09 2.53
CA ALA A 84 -35.97 2.87 1.42
C ALA A 84 -37.01 3.90 1.87
N ASP A 85 -37.58 3.74 3.07
CA ASP A 85 -38.61 4.62 3.58
C ASP A 85 -38.09 6.04 3.88
N PRO A 86 -38.98 7.06 3.83
CA PRO A 86 -38.64 8.40 4.27
C PRO A 86 -38.15 8.44 5.72
N CYS A 87 -37.15 9.29 6.00
CA CYS A 87 -36.63 9.53 7.33
C CYS A 87 -36.83 10.99 7.76
N THR A 88 -36.74 11.27 9.06
CA THR A 88 -36.92 12.61 9.62
C THR A 88 -35.89 12.91 10.71
N VAL A 89 -35.65 14.18 10.96
CA VAL A 89 -34.84 14.69 12.07
C VAL A 89 -35.40 16.04 12.54
N SER A 90 -35.42 16.25 13.86
CA SER A 90 -35.81 17.52 14.47
C SER A 90 -34.58 18.41 14.66
N LEU A 91 -34.59 19.61 14.08
CA LEU A 91 -33.43 20.52 14.05
C LEU A 91 -33.80 21.92 14.54
N PRO A 92 -32.95 22.59 15.36
CA PRO A 92 -33.11 24.01 15.64
C PRO A 92 -32.79 24.87 14.40
N PRO A 93 -33.19 26.15 14.38
CA PRO A 93 -32.79 27.08 13.33
C PRO A 93 -31.26 27.14 13.18
N GLY A 94 -30.78 27.03 11.94
CA GLY A 94 -29.36 26.97 11.64
C GLY A 94 -29.08 26.52 10.21
N ASN A 95 -27.79 26.53 9.86
CA ASN A 95 -27.29 26.02 8.59
C ASN A 95 -26.74 24.60 8.76
N TYR A 96 -27.09 23.72 7.83
CA TYR A 96 -26.76 22.30 7.88
C TYR A 96 -26.18 21.81 6.56
N THR A 97 -25.31 20.79 6.65
CA THR A 97 -24.78 20.04 5.51
C THR A 97 -25.28 18.60 5.59
N LEU A 98 -26.01 18.16 4.56
CA LEU A 98 -26.46 16.78 4.37
C LEU A 98 -25.57 16.09 3.33
N GLY A 99 -25.00 14.94 3.68
CA GLY A 99 -24.34 14.02 2.77
C GLY A 99 -25.09 12.70 2.67
N VAL A 100 -25.38 12.24 1.47
CA VAL A 100 -26.14 11.00 1.20
C VAL A 100 -25.30 10.06 0.33
N TYR A 101 -25.18 8.81 0.76
CA TYR A 101 -24.34 7.78 0.15
C TYR A 101 -25.13 6.48 0.00
N ARG A 102 -24.82 5.69 -1.04
CA ARG A 102 -25.24 4.30 -1.14
C ARG A 102 -24.08 3.44 -1.62
N GLY A 103 -23.43 2.75 -0.69
CA GLY A 103 -22.29 1.89 -0.99
C GLY A 103 -21.16 2.58 -1.77
N LYS A 104 -20.59 1.86 -2.74
CA LYS A 104 -19.53 2.35 -3.63
C LYS A 104 -19.98 2.63 -5.06
N GLU A 105 -21.16 2.16 -5.46
CA GLU A 105 -21.60 2.12 -6.86
C GLU A 105 -22.40 3.37 -7.27
N TYR A 106 -22.69 4.24 -6.29
CA TYR A 106 -23.38 5.51 -6.48
C TYR A 106 -22.46 6.70 -6.26
N HIS A 107 -22.72 7.79 -6.98
CA HIS A 107 -22.11 9.06 -6.65
C HIS A 107 -22.69 9.59 -5.34
N PRO A 108 -21.85 10.01 -4.39
CA PRO A 108 -22.33 10.65 -3.18
C PRO A 108 -22.97 12.00 -3.53
N HIS A 109 -24.05 12.32 -2.84
CA HIS A 109 -24.71 13.61 -2.93
C HIS A 109 -24.41 14.44 -1.69
N GLN A 110 -24.09 15.72 -1.85
CA GLN A 110 -23.90 16.65 -0.74
C GLN A 110 -24.64 17.95 -1.04
N GLN A 111 -25.39 18.44 -0.07
CA GLN A 111 -26.11 19.72 -0.16
C GLN A 111 -26.13 20.45 1.19
N THR A 112 -26.21 21.78 1.14
CA THR A 112 -26.41 22.64 2.31
C THR A 112 -27.83 23.19 2.31
N PHE A 113 -28.43 23.34 3.49
CA PHE A 113 -29.77 23.92 3.64
C PHE A 113 -29.89 24.67 4.97
N ASP A 114 -30.88 25.58 5.05
CA ASP A 114 -31.15 26.38 6.23
C ASP A 114 -32.49 25.98 6.84
N VAL A 115 -32.51 25.80 8.16
CA VAL A 115 -33.73 25.70 8.96
C VAL A 115 -33.97 27.08 9.59
N VAL A 116 -35.14 27.67 9.36
CA VAL A 116 -35.47 29.02 9.85
C VAL A 116 -36.64 28.97 10.83
N ASP A 117 -37.84 28.75 10.33
CA ASP A 117 -39.07 28.79 11.12
C ASP A 117 -40.19 27.86 10.61
N GLN A 118 -39.82 26.87 9.78
CA GLN A 118 -40.76 25.88 9.22
C GLN A 118 -40.09 24.51 8.98
N ASP A 119 -40.93 23.47 8.94
CA ASP A 119 -40.54 22.12 8.52
C ASP A 119 -40.10 22.09 7.04
N LEU A 120 -39.25 21.14 6.68
CA LEU A 120 -38.68 20.99 5.34
C LEU A 120 -38.84 19.56 4.81
N ASP A 121 -39.14 19.45 3.51
CA ASP A 121 -39.07 18.20 2.76
C ASP A 121 -37.90 18.27 1.77
N LEU A 122 -36.92 17.39 1.92
CA LEU A 122 -35.77 17.27 1.03
C LEU A 122 -35.90 15.99 0.19
N SER A 123 -35.77 16.13 -1.12
CA SER A 123 -35.70 14.99 -2.05
C SER A 123 -34.29 14.90 -2.63
N VAL A 124 -33.61 13.77 -2.41
CA VAL A 124 -32.26 13.51 -2.89
C VAL A 124 -32.30 12.39 -3.89
N SER A 125 -31.81 12.64 -5.10
CA SER A 125 -31.73 11.64 -6.16
C SER A 125 -30.27 11.23 -6.36
N LEU A 126 -29.97 9.94 -6.13
CA LEU A 126 -28.63 9.37 -6.28
C LEU A 126 -28.46 8.76 -7.68
N ARG A 127 -27.34 9.06 -8.31
CA ARG A 127 -26.98 8.51 -9.62
C ARG A 127 -25.97 7.38 -9.48
N ARG A 128 -26.32 6.20 -9.99
CA ARG A 128 -25.43 5.04 -10.09
C ARG A 128 -24.37 5.30 -11.17
N TRP A 129 -23.12 4.97 -10.91
CA TRP A 129 -22.03 5.13 -11.90
C TRP A 129 -21.47 3.81 -12.43
N ILE A 130 -21.75 2.72 -11.73
CA ILE A 130 -21.47 1.35 -12.17
C ILE A 130 -22.51 0.41 -11.55
N ASP A 131 -22.83 -0.68 -12.23
CA ASP A 131 -23.65 -1.76 -11.68
C ASP A 131 -22.86 -3.05 -11.76
N MET A 132 -22.21 -3.40 -10.64
CA MET A 132 -21.36 -4.58 -10.58
C MET A 132 -22.18 -5.86 -10.70
N SER A 133 -23.42 -5.86 -10.22
CA SER A 133 -24.30 -7.03 -10.28
C SER A 133 -24.68 -7.40 -11.73
N GLN A 134 -24.90 -6.41 -12.60
CA GLN A 134 -25.12 -6.62 -14.03
C GLN A 134 -23.87 -7.13 -14.77
N LEU A 135 -22.70 -6.91 -14.18
CA LEU A 135 -21.42 -7.46 -14.64
C LEU A 135 -21.08 -8.81 -13.98
N GLY A 136 -21.99 -9.37 -13.18
CA GLY A 136 -21.81 -10.65 -12.47
C GLY A 136 -20.96 -10.57 -11.20
N TRP A 137 -20.64 -9.38 -10.70
CA TRP A 137 -19.80 -9.18 -9.53
C TRP A 137 -20.62 -8.83 -8.29
N TYR A 138 -20.39 -9.55 -7.20
CA TYR A 138 -21.13 -9.39 -5.95
C TYR A 138 -20.19 -9.18 -4.77
N SER A 139 -20.48 -8.15 -3.97
CA SER A 139 -19.62 -7.70 -2.89
C SER A 139 -19.75 -8.51 -1.59
N GLY A 140 -18.72 -8.48 -0.76
CA GLY A 140 -18.79 -8.95 0.62
C GLY A 140 -17.83 -8.26 1.58
N ASP A 141 -18.20 -8.31 2.86
CA ASP A 141 -17.41 -7.85 4.01
C ASP A 141 -17.34 -9.01 5.02
N THR A 142 -16.11 -9.49 5.26
CA THR A 142 -15.84 -10.68 6.08
C THR A 142 -15.65 -10.38 7.57
N HIS A 143 -15.61 -9.09 7.96
CA HIS A 143 -15.34 -8.67 9.33
C HIS A 143 -16.33 -7.59 9.77
N LEU A 144 -17.42 -7.98 10.43
CA LEU A 144 -18.42 -7.04 10.97
C LEU A 144 -18.70 -7.33 12.45
N HIS A 145 -18.90 -6.28 13.25
CA HIS A 145 -19.22 -6.35 14.68
C HIS A 145 -20.59 -5.71 14.96
N ARG A 146 -21.61 -6.20 14.26
CA ARG A 146 -22.99 -5.68 14.29
C ARG A 146 -23.99 -6.78 14.60
N THR A 147 -25.13 -6.38 15.17
CA THR A 147 -26.26 -7.31 15.34
C THR A 147 -26.89 -7.64 13.99
N ILE A 148 -27.58 -8.79 13.90
CA ILE A 148 -28.27 -9.20 12.68
C ILE A 148 -29.36 -8.19 12.30
N ASP A 149 -30.07 -7.65 13.30
CA ASP A 149 -31.17 -6.71 13.09
C ASP A 149 -30.67 -5.39 12.47
N GLU A 150 -29.57 -4.84 12.98
CA GLU A 150 -28.93 -3.66 12.36
C GLU A 150 -28.47 -3.97 10.93
N LEU A 151 -27.89 -5.14 10.69
CA LEU A 151 -27.35 -5.49 9.38
C LEU A 151 -28.42 -5.63 8.30
N ARG A 152 -29.67 -5.98 8.62
CA ARG A 152 -30.77 -5.97 7.63
C ARG A 152 -30.96 -4.60 6.99
N ASN A 153 -30.68 -3.53 7.73
CA ASN A 153 -30.71 -2.16 7.22
C ASN A 153 -29.37 -1.78 6.58
N VAL A 154 -28.26 -1.99 7.30
CA VAL A 154 -26.93 -1.52 6.89
C VAL A 154 -26.49 -2.09 5.55
N ILE A 155 -26.68 -3.40 5.29
CA ILE A 155 -26.20 -3.99 4.05
C ILE A 155 -26.94 -3.45 2.81
N LEU A 156 -28.20 -3.06 2.95
CA LEU A 156 -28.96 -2.45 1.86
C LEU A 156 -28.54 -1.00 1.62
N ALA A 157 -28.27 -0.25 2.69
CA ALA A 157 -27.76 1.12 2.60
C ALA A 157 -26.34 1.17 2.00
N GLU A 158 -25.54 0.12 2.17
CA GLU A 158 -24.19 -0.01 1.62
C GLU A 158 -24.09 -0.80 0.31
N ASP A 159 -25.23 -1.29 -0.20
CA ASP A 159 -25.30 -2.19 -1.36
C ASP A 159 -24.26 -3.33 -1.25
N LEU A 160 -24.29 -4.03 -0.12
CA LEU A 160 -23.30 -5.02 0.30
C LEU A 160 -23.92 -6.43 0.26
N ASN A 161 -23.59 -7.23 -0.77
CA ASN A 161 -24.34 -8.46 -1.06
C ASN A 161 -24.19 -9.55 0.01
N VAL A 162 -22.99 -9.70 0.60
CA VAL A 162 -22.72 -10.74 1.60
C VAL A 162 -22.06 -10.17 2.85
N ALA A 163 -22.63 -10.44 4.02
CA ALA A 163 -22.11 -9.98 5.30
C ALA A 163 -21.83 -11.13 6.28
N PHE A 164 -20.69 -11.06 6.96
CA PHE A 164 -20.29 -11.99 8.02
C PHE A 164 -20.10 -11.28 9.37
N PRO A 165 -21.17 -11.08 10.16
CA PRO A 165 -21.04 -10.59 11.53
C PRO A 165 -20.35 -11.62 12.43
N LEU A 166 -19.32 -11.19 13.15
CA LEU A 166 -18.58 -11.98 14.12
C LEU A 166 -19.35 -12.06 15.43
N THR A 167 -20.39 -12.88 15.42
CA THR A 167 -21.34 -13.03 16.54
C THR A 167 -20.72 -13.74 17.73
N HIS A 168 -19.69 -14.56 17.50
CA HIS A 168 -18.83 -15.11 18.55
C HIS A 168 -17.45 -14.45 18.45
N TRP A 169 -16.99 -13.85 19.56
CA TRP A 169 -15.72 -13.14 19.63
C TRP A 169 -15.01 -13.52 20.93
N VAL A 170 -13.89 -14.21 20.76
CA VAL A 170 -13.07 -14.80 21.82
C VAL A 170 -11.75 -14.07 21.90
N THR A 171 -11.44 -13.48 23.06
CA THR A 171 -10.15 -12.79 23.27
C THR A 171 -9.21 -13.46 24.28
N VAL A 172 -9.67 -14.53 24.91
CA VAL A 172 -8.95 -15.31 25.92
C VAL A 172 -8.88 -16.77 25.49
N ALA A 173 -7.67 -17.31 25.42
CA ALA A 173 -7.39 -18.65 24.87
C ALA A 173 -8.23 -19.77 25.51
N GLU A 174 -8.43 -19.72 26.83
CA GLU A 174 -9.13 -20.77 27.60
C GLU A 174 -10.67 -20.70 27.48
N THR A 175 -11.20 -19.72 26.75
CA THR A 175 -12.63 -19.50 26.63
C THR A 175 -13.15 -20.13 25.34
N PRO A 176 -14.11 -21.07 25.38
CA PRO A 176 -14.73 -21.60 24.17
C PRO A 176 -15.61 -20.52 23.50
N PRO A 177 -15.83 -20.59 22.17
CA PRO A 177 -16.63 -19.59 21.44
C PRO A 177 -18.01 -19.35 22.00
N SER A 178 -18.71 -20.38 22.48
CA SER A 178 -20.03 -20.25 23.11
C SER A 178 -20.05 -19.29 24.32
N SER A 179 -18.90 -19.09 24.95
CA SER A 179 -18.73 -18.28 26.15
C SER A 179 -17.77 -17.10 25.92
N GLY A 180 -17.51 -16.74 24.66
CA GLY A 180 -16.62 -15.64 24.28
C GLY A 180 -16.95 -14.34 25.02
N ASP A 181 -15.90 -13.67 25.50
CA ASP A 181 -16.03 -12.52 26.40
C ASP A 181 -16.55 -11.25 25.71
N LYS A 182 -16.57 -11.25 24.37
CA LYS A 182 -17.07 -10.17 23.53
C LYS A 182 -18.25 -10.56 22.64
N ASN A 183 -18.82 -11.75 22.84
CA ASN A 183 -19.96 -12.21 22.04
C ASN A 183 -21.12 -11.21 22.02
N LEU A 184 -21.79 -11.13 20.87
CA LEU A 184 -23.10 -10.51 20.77
C LEU A 184 -24.09 -11.46 21.46
N ARG A 185 -24.64 -11.04 22.61
CA ARG A 185 -25.56 -11.86 23.42
C ARG A 185 -26.97 -11.86 22.80
N ILE A 186 -27.12 -12.53 21.65
CA ILE A 186 -28.35 -12.55 20.86
C ILE A 186 -28.65 -13.98 20.40
N ASP A 187 -29.94 -14.28 20.22
CA ASP A 187 -30.38 -15.52 19.58
C ASP A 187 -30.06 -15.43 18.08
N LEU A 188 -29.30 -16.40 17.57
CA LEU A 188 -28.85 -16.41 16.19
C LEU A 188 -29.74 -17.32 15.34
N PRO A 189 -30.22 -16.86 14.16
CA PRO A 189 -30.83 -17.74 13.18
C PRO A 189 -29.87 -18.88 12.80
N ASP A 190 -30.42 -20.06 12.53
CA ASP A 190 -29.62 -21.22 12.11
C ASP A 190 -29.40 -21.29 10.59
N ASP A 191 -30.20 -20.53 9.83
CA ASP A 191 -30.16 -20.48 8.38
C ASP A 191 -29.64 -19.14 7.85
N LEU A 192 -29.33 -19.13 6.55
CA LEU A 192 -28.98 -17.91 5.81
C LEU A 192 -30.10 -16.87 5.93
N VAL A 193 -29.78 -15.69 6.46
CA VAL A 193 -30.73 -14.58 6.54
C VAL A 193 -30.74 -13.88 5.18
N ARG A 194 -31.83 -14.01 4.44
CA ARG A 194 -32.06 -13.29 3.19
C ARG A 194 -32.77 -11.98 3.49
N VAL A 195 -32.14 -10.87 3.15
CA VAL A 195 -32.72 -9.53 3.29
C VAL A 195 -33.50 -9.17 2.03
N ASP A 196 -32.92 -9.47 0.87
CA ASP A 196 -33.57 -9.41 -0.44
C ASP A 196 -33.00 -10.52 -1.38
N PRO A 197 -33.32 -10.56 -2.69
CA PRO A 197 -32.80 -11.58 -3.60
C PRO A 197 -31.26 -11.67 -3.71
N THR A 198 -30.54 -10.56 -3.48
CA THR A 198 -29.08 -10.44 -3.67
C THR A 198 -28.29 -10.04 -2.43
N HIS A 199 -28.97 -9.77 -1.31
CA HIS A 199 -28.38 -9.31 -0.06
C HIS A 199 -28.66 -10.31 1.06
N VAL A 200 -27.59 -10.90 1.61
CA VAL A 200 -27.68 -11.98 2.59
C VAL A 200 -26.67 -11.82 3.73
N ILE A 201 -27.04 -12.36 4.89
CA ILE A 201 -26.20 -12.38 6.09
C ILE A 201 -26.07 -13.83 6.52
N TRP A 202 -24.83 -14.29 6.71
CA TRP A 202 -24.61 -15.54 7.44
C TRP A 202 -24.44 -15.22 8.92
N PRO A 203 -25.39 -15.63 9.80
CA PRO A 203 -25.45 -15.11 11.16
C PRO A 203 -24.38 -15.70 12.10
N ARG A 204 -23.78 -16.83 11.76
CA ARG A 204 -22.91 -17.58 12.67
C ARG A 204 -21.46 -17.58 12.19
N ASN A 205 -20.67 -16.70 12.78
CA ASN A 205 -19.22 -16.59 12.52
C ASN A 205 -18.48 -16.39 13.83
N THR A 206 -17.23 -16.85 13.88
CA THR A 206 -16.39 -16.80 15.08
C THR A 206 -15.08 -16.11 14.78
N GLU A 207 -14.73 -15.13 15.59
CA GLU A 207 -13.39 -14.54 15.67
C GLU A 207 -12.67 -15.02 16.92
N TYR A 208 -11.53 -15.66 16.71
CA TYR A 208 -10.56 -15.96 17.75
C TYR A 208 -9.45 -14.90 17.73
N GLU A 209 -9.68 -13.75 18.36
CA GLU A 209 -8.72 -12.64 18.45
C GLU A 209 -7.99 -12.67 19.81
N ILE A 210 -7.01 -13.57 19.92
CA ILE A 210 -6.45 -13.92 21.23
C ILE A 210 -5.46 -12.87 21.72
N PHE A 211 -5.79 -12.22 22.83
CA PHE A 211 -4.94 -11.27 23.55
C PHE A 211 -4.32 -11.84 24.82
N SER A 212 -4.88 -12.93 25.35
CA SER A 212 -4.43 -13.55 26.60
C SER A 212 -4.34 -15.07 26.48
N VAL A 213 -3.24 -15.64 27.00
CA VAL A 213 -2.98 -17.08 27.06
C VAL A 213 -2.43 -17.41 28.45
N ALA A 214 -2.90 -18.50 29.05
CA ALA A 214 -2.57 -18.93 30.41
C ALA A 214 -2.75 -17.80 31.43
N GLN A 215 -3.86 -17.05 31.31
CA GLN A 215 -4.19 -15.88 32.15
C GLN A 215 -3.15 -14.74 32.11
N LYS A 216 -2.26 -14.72 31.10
CA LYS A 216 -1.26 -13.67 30.90
C LYS A 216 -1.53 -12.93 29.60
N ARG A 217 -1.23 -11.63 29.57
CA ARG A 217 -1.25 -10.84 28.32
C ARG A 217 -0.23 -11.44 27.36
N HIS A 218 -0.71 -12.02 26.27
CA HIS A 218 0.09 -12.66 25.24
C HIS A 218 -0.69 -12.65 23.93
N THR A 219 -0.62 -11.53 23.21
CA THR A 219 -1.31 -11.39 21.93
C THR A 219 -0.77 -12.40 20.92
N LEU A 220 -1.66 -13.18 20.30
CA LEU A 220 -1.32 -14.06 19.18
C LEU A 220 -1.72 -13.41 17.86
N GLY A 221 -2.97 -12.92 17.76
CA GLY A 221 -3.57 -12.41 16.54
C GLY A 221 -4.97 -12.99 16.36
N ALA A 222 -5.48 -12.98 15.12
CA ALA A 222 -6.81 -13.45 14.82
C ALA A 222 -6.87 -14.50 13.71
N LEU A 223 -7.81 -15.44 13.86
CA LEU A 223 -8.30 -16.30 12.78
C LEU A 223 -9.82 -16.32 12.86
N PHE A 224 -10.48 -16.04 11.75
CA PHE A 224 -11.92 -16.11 11.67
C PHE A 224 -12.33 -17.45 11.09
N VAL A 225 -13.42 -18.01 11.62
CA VAL A 225 -14.14 -19.12 11.03
C VAL A 225 -15.47 -18.55 10.57
N LEU A 226 -15.67 -18.45 9.26
CA LEU A 226 -16.84 -17.81 8.66
C LEU A 226 -17.72 -18.84 7.95
N GLY A 227 -19.04 -18.68 8.04
CA GLY A 227 -19.98 -19.59 7.40
C GLY A 227 -20.22 -20.90 8.16
N HIS A 228 -19.67 -21.06 9.38
CA HIS A 228 -19.75 -22.35 10.06
C HIS A 228 -21.17 -22.66 10.55
N LYS A 229 -21.53 -23.94 10.46
CA LYS A 229 -22.78 -24.49 10.99
C LYS A 229 -22.57 -25.00 12.41
N GLY A 230 -23.53 -24.73 13.28
CA GLY A 230 -23.45 -25.12 14.69
C GLY A 230 -22.38 -24.35 15.49
N ALA A 231 -22.41 -24.51 16.81
CA ALA A 231 -21.53 -23.82 17.73
C ALA A 231 -20.16 -24.51 17.84
N LEU A 232 -19.09 -23.75 17.60
CA LEU A 232 -17.71 -24.19 17.84
C LEU A 232 -17.45 -24.29 19.35
N GLN A 233 -16.74 -25.34 19.78
CA GLN A 233 -16.53 -25.64 21.20
C GLN A 233 -15.05 -25.59 21.60
N GLN A 234 -14.16 -25.66 20.63
CA GLN A 234 -12.72 -25.79 20.87
C GLN A 234 -12.10 -24.44 21.23
N THR A 235 -11.28 -24.45 22.27
CA THR A 235 -10.36 -23.36 22.67
C THR A 235 -9.11 -23.38 21.81
N VAL A 236 -8.39 -22.25 21.72
CA VAL A 236 -7.15 -22.11 20.94
C VAL A 236 -6.09 -21.31 21.70
N PRO A 237 -4.78 -21.60 21.53
CA PRO A 237 -4.18 -22.74 20.81
C PRO A 237 -4.31 -24.09 21.57
N PRO A 238 -4.22 -25.25 20.89
CA PRO A 238 -3.87 -25.47 19.48
C PRO A 238 -5.01 -25.15 18.51
N TRP A 239 -4.67 -24.76 17.29
CA TRP A 239 -5.60 -24.27 16.26
C TRP A 239 -6.03 -25.36 15.27
N LYS A 240 -5.18 -26.35 15.00
CA LYS A 240 -5.49 -27.42 14.04
C LYS A 240 -6.77 -28.19 14.36
N PRO A 241 -7.09 -28.52 15.64
CA PRO A 241 -8.34 -29.21 15.96
C PRO A 241 -9.60 -28.45 15.55
N ILE A 242 -9.61 -27.12 15.69
CA ILE A 242 -10.76 -26.31 15.26
C ILE A 242 -10.85 -26.26 13.73
N VAL A 243 -9.71 -26.08 13.03
CA VAL A 243 -9.69 -26.07 11.56
C VAL A 243 -10.17 -27.40 10.98
N ASP A 244 -9.66 -28.52 11.48
CA ASP A 244 -10.03 -29.86 11.02
C ASP A 244 -11.51 -30.15 11.32
N SER A 245 -12.00 -29.78 12.51
CA SER A 245 -13.40 -29.97 12.89
C SER A 245 -14.36 -29.14 12.04
N ALA A 246 -14.03 -27.88 11.77
CA ALA A 246 -14.87 -27.00 10.97
C ALA A 246 -14.94 -27.48 9.51
N ARG A 247 -13.80 -27.89 8.91
CA ARG A 247 -13.77 -28.46 7.54
C ARG A 247 -14.49 -29.79 7.42
N ALA A 248 -14.41 -30.63 8.46
CA ALA A 248 -15.14 -31.90 8.47
C ALA A 248 -16.66 -31.68 8.49
N ALA A 249 -17.13 -30.61 9.12
CA ALA A 249 -18.54 -30.25 9.18
C ALA A 249 -19.04 -29.54 7.91
N ASP A 250 -18.22 -28.66 7.33
CA ASP A 250 -18.50 -27.96 6.08
C ASP A 250 -17.18 -27.78 5.29
N PRO A 251 -16.97 -28.52 4.19
CA PRO A 251 -15.79 -28.36 3.34
C PRO A 251 -15.63 -26.95 2.76
N ASP A 252 -16.74 -26.21 2.62
CA ASP A 252 -16.76 -24.85 2.06
C ASP A 252 -16.62 -23.78 3.16
N VAL A 253 -16.40 -24.16 4.43
CA VAL A 253 -16.15 -23.20 5.53
C VAL A 253 -14.95 -22.31 5.20
N LEU A 254 -15.10 -21.01 5.45
CA LEU A 254 -14.04 -20.05 5.19
C LEU A 254 -13.22 -19.84 6.46
N PHE A 255 -11.91 -19.74 6.27
CA PHE A 255 -11.00 -19.26 7.30
C PHE A 255 -10.42 -17.95 6.81
N ASP A 256 -10.54 -16.89 7.59
CA ASP A 256 -10.02 -15.57 7.20
C ASP A 256 -8.94 -15.10 8.16
N MET A 257 -7.84 -14.61 7.61
CA MET A 257 -6.67 -14.17 8.36
C MET A 257 -6.62 -12.64 8.38
N ASP A 258 -6.98 -12.06 9.53
CA ASP A 258 -6.89 -10.62 9.77
C ASP A 258 -5.47 -10.19 10.18
N LYS A 259 -5.05 -9.00 9.73
CA LYS A 259 -3.78 -8.32 10.03
C LYS A 259 -2.58 -9.25 10.19
N LEU A 260 -1.93 -9.65 9.10
CA LEU A 260 -0.71 -10.48 9.22
C LEU A 260 0.53 -9.74 9.77
N ALA A 261 0.32 -8.56 10.33
CA ALA A 261 1.20 -7.90 11.30
C ALA A 261 1.25 -8.61 12.67
N TRP A 262 0.30 -9.49 12.99
CA TRP A 262 0.24 -10.14 14.29
C TRP A 262 1.42 -11.10 14.55
N PRO A 263 1.82 -11.31 15.82
CA PRO A 263 2.94 -12.19 16.17
C PRO A 263 2.82 -13.62 15.63
N PHE A 264 1.65 -14.25 15.78
CA PHE A 264 1.38 -15.65 15.40
C PHE A 264 0.95 -15.83 13.93
N ALA A 265 0.75 -14.73 13.19
CA ALA A 265 0.17 -14.78 11.84
C ALA A 265 0.87 -15.76 10.89
N MET A 266 2.19 -15.92 10.99
CA MET A 266 2.98 -16.79 10.10
C MET A 266 2.83 -18.30 10.38
N VAL A 267 2.17 -18.69 11.48
CA VAL A 267 1.87 -20.11 11.73
C VAL A 267 0.60 -20.54 10.98
N LEU A 268 -0.38 -19.66 10.91
CA LEU A 268 -1.73 -19.93 10.39
C LEU A 268 -1.78 -20.54 8.98
N PRO A 269 -0.99 -20.10 7.97
CA PRO A 269 -1.07 -20.66 6.62
C PRO A 269 -0.75 -22.15 6.56
N THR A 270 0.09 -22.65 7.49
CA THR A 270 0.44 -24.08 7.59
C THR A 270 -0.64 -24.91 8.30
N ILE A 271 -1.51 -24.26 9.07
CA ILE A 271 -2.59 -24.90 9.84
C ILE A 271 -3.89 -24.89 9.03
N ALA A 272 -4.22 -23.74 8.42
CA ALA A 272 -5.42 -23.49 7.62
C ALA A 272 -5.03 -23.19 6.15
N PRO A 273 -4.54 -24.18 5.38
CA PRO A 273 -4.21 -23.96 3.97
C PRO A 273 -5.45 -23.55 3.17
N ASN A 274 -5.33 -22.64 2.21
CA ASN A 274 -6.46 -22.04 1.48
C ASN A 274 -7.35 -21.11 2.32
N ALA A 275 -6.88 -20.65 3.48
CA ALA A 275 -7.49 -19.51 4.16
C ALA A 275 -7.44 -18.26 3.28
N THR A 276 -8.46 -17.42 3.39
CA THR A 276 -8.45 -16.08 2.79
C THR A 276 -7.51 -15.16 3.57
N TYR A 277 -7.03 -14.12 2.89
CA TYR A 277 -6.21 -13.07 3.47
C TYR A 277 -7.00 -11.77 3.44
N GLU A 278 -7.25 -11.14 4.59
CA GLU A 278 -7.95 -9.87 4.68
C GLU A 278 -7.06 -8.72 4.15
N LEU A 279 -7.02 -8.60 2.82
CA LEU A 279 -6.08 -7.76 2.08
C LEU A 279 -6.43 -6.28 2.28
N ALA A 280 -7.73 -5.97 2.29
CA ALA A 280 -8.25 -4.73 2.85
C ALA A 280 -8.77 -4.99 4.27
N ASN A 281 -7.84 -4.98 5.22
CA ASN A 281 -8.16 -5.23 6.63
C ASN A 281 -8.77 -4.03 7.34
N ASN A 282 -9.34 -4.31 8.51
CA ASN A 282 -10.05 -3.35 9.34
C ASN A 282 -9.21 -2.17 9.90
N HIS A 283 -7.92 -2.01 9.55
CA HIS A 283 -7.13 -0.79 9.80
C HIS A 283 -7.13 0.18 8.61
N MET A 284 -7.69 -0.22 7.47
CA MET A 284 -7.81 0.61 6.27
C MET A 284 -9.15 1.33 6.28
N TRP A 285 -9.14 2.63 6.56
CA TRP A 285 -10.36 3.40 6.82
C TRP A 285 -10.64 4.47 5.77
N ARG A 286 -11.87 4.97 5.79
CA ARG A 286 -12.19 6.24 5.13
C ARG A 286 -11.74 7.43 5.97
N THR A 287 -11.90 7.34 7.29
CA THR A 287 -11.58 8.38 8.27
C THR A 287 -10.08 8.43 8.57
N GLN A 288 -9.63 9.45 9.32
CA GLN A 288 -8.24 9.63 9.71
C GLN A 288 -7.60 8.34 10.24
N PHE A 289 -6.39 8.01 9.78
CA PHE A 289 -5.70 6.79 10.19
C PHE A 289 -5.32 6.85 11.68
N ALA A 290 -5.41 5.73 12.41
CA ALA A 290 -5.07 5.69 13.85
C ALA A 290 -4.11 4.59 14.26
N PHE A 291 -3.99 3.50 13.48
CA PHE A 291 -3.20 2.33 13.88
C PHE A 291 -1.84 2.31 13.20
N GLY A 292 -0.94 3.16 13.71
CA GLY A 292 0.39 3.31 13.14
C GLY A 292 1.35 2.14 13.37
N ASP A 293 1.13 1.30 14.39
CA ASP A 293 2.10 0.31 14.86
C ASP A 293 1.83 -1.12 14.34
N TRP A 294 2.89 -1.89 14.08
CA TRP A 294 2.85 -3.34 13.83
C TRP A 294 3.97 -4.07 14.60
N TYR A 295 3.81 -5.38 14.85
CA TYR A 295 4.64 -6.09 15.84
C TYR A 295 6.05 -6.39 15.37
N THR A 296 6.27 -6.58 14.08
CA THR A 296 7.56 -7.03 13.55
C THR A 296 8.17 -6.04 12.60
N PRO A 297 9.45 -5.66 12.77
CA PRO A 297 10.11 -4.73 11.85
C PRO A 297 9.88 -5.13 10.40
N ALA A 298 9.49 -4.16 9.55
CA ALA A 298 9.29 -4.47 8.15
C ALA A 298 10.64 -4.89 7.53
N PRO A 299 10.69 -6.02 6.82
CA PRO A 299 11.93 -6.48 6.22
C PRO A 299 12.38 -5.54 5.09
N ASN A 300 13.68 -5.47 4.84
CA ASN A 300 14.31 -4.63 3.81
C ASN A 300 13.76 -4.82 2.39
N PHE A 301 13.30 -6.03 2.06
CA PHE A 301 12.76 -6.32 0.74
C PHE A 301 11.33 -5.83 0.54
N ILE A 302 10.64 -5.40 1.61
CA ILE A 302 9.37 -4.69 1.56
C ILE A 302 9.73 -3.21 1.76
N GLN A 303 9.92 -2.52 0.63
CA GLN A 303 10.19 -1.07 0.53
C GLN A 303 9.25 -0.26 1.45
N PRO A 304 9.63 0.97 1.89
CA PRO A 304 9.41 1.39 3.27
C PRO A 304 8.00 1.21 3.79
N PRO A 305 7.89 0.83 5.08
CA PRO A 305 8.71 1.33 6.21
C PRO A 305 9.89 0.43 6.64
N PHE A 306 11.05 0.51 5.98
CA PHE A 306 12.20 -0.38 6.23
C PHE A 306 12.66 -0.32 7.68
N GLY A 307 12.73 -1.48 8.35
CA GLY A 307 13.22 -1.63 9.72
C GLY A 307 12.32 -0.98 10.78
N GLY A 308 11.27 -0.28 10.37
CA GLY A 308 10.29 0.34 11.24
C GLY A 308 9.23 -0.65 11.72
N THR A 309 8.65 -0.35 12.87
CA THR A 309 7.45 -0.99 13.43
C THR A 309 6.27 -0.03 13.42
N ARG A 310 6.38 1.12 12.73
CA ARG A 310 5.37 2.17 12.70
C ARG A 310 5.35 2.94 11.39
N GLY A 311 4.19 3.45 10.97
CA GLY A 311 3.99 4.19 9.72
C GLY A 311 2.57 4.76 9.58
N GLY A 312 2.29 5.43 8.46
CA GLY A 312 0.95 5.93 8.12
C GLY A 312 0.12 4.90 7.36
N GLU A 313 -1.02 5.34 6.81
CA GLU A 313 -1.96 4.50 6.07
C GLU A 313 -1.27 3.76 4.91
N ARG A 314 -0.45 4.47 4.12
CA ARG A 314 0.25 3.87 2.99
C ARG A 314 1.27 2.82 3.41
N GLU A 315 2.08 3.11 4.44
CA GLU A 315 3.09 2.19 4.95
C GLU A 315 2.46 0.91 5.51
N TRP A 316 1.31 1.03 6.18
CA TRP A 316 0.54 -0.12 6.66
C TRP A 316 0.07 -1.01 5.51
N ILE A 317 -0.51 -0.41 4.47
CA ILE A 317 -0.95 -1.14 3.28
C ILE A 317 0.23 -1.83 2.60
N ASP A 318 1.32 -1.11 2.36
CA ASP A 318 2.50 -1.69 1.69
C ASP A 318 3.12 -2.83 2.53
N PHE A 319 3.14 -2.71 3.86
CA PHE A 319 3.60 -3.78 4.76
C PHE A 319 2.72 -5.04 4.66
N THR A 320 1.40 -4.88 4.75
CA THR A 320 0.46 -6.01 4.70
C THR A 320 0.43 -6.68 3.32
N LEU A 321 0.43 -5.91 2.22
CA LEU A 321 0.61 -6.44 0.87
C LEU A 321 1.93 -7.20 0.72
N GLY A 322 3.03 -6.68 1.27
CA GLY A 322 4.31 -7.37 1.24
C GLY A 322 4.29 -8.72 1.99
N MET A 323 3.62 -8.79 3.15
CA MET A 323 3.41 -10.06 3.86
C MET A 323 2.58 -11.05 3.04
N TYR A 324 1.52 -10.57 2.37
CA TYR A 324 0.72 -11.40 1.47
C TYR A 324 1.57 -12.01 0.36
N TYR A 325 2.40 -11.19 -0.30
CA TYR A 325 3.25 -11.66 -1.39
C TYR A 325 4.31 -12.67 -0.94
N VAL A 326 4.90 -12.49 0.25
CA VAL A 326 5.85 -13.45 0.84
C VAL A 326 5.21 -14.81 1.05
N LEU A 327 3.95 -14.85 1.51
CA LEU A 327 3.22 -16.11 1.70
C LEU A 327 2.83 -16.76 0.37
N LEU A 328 2.38 -15.98 -0.62
CA LEU A 328 2.14 -16.50 -1.96
C LEU A 328 3.42 -17.09 -2.58
N ASN A 329 4.55 -16.39 -2.44
CA ASN A 329 5.86 -16.86 -2.91
C ASN A 329 6.32 -18.13 -2.18
N SER A 330 5.81 -18.41 -0.98
CA SER A 330 6.07 -19.63 -0.20
C SER A 330 5.19 -20.82 -0.59
N GLY A 331 4.38 -20.68 -1.64
CA GLY A 331 3.52 -21.75 -2.17
C GLY A 331 2.11 -21.79 -1.59
N PHE A 332 1.74 -20.86 -0.69
CA PHE A 332 0.38 -20.78 -0.21
C PHE A 332 -0.55 -20.19 -1.26
N ARG A 333 -1.76 -20.76 -1.37
CA ARG A 333 -2.85 -20.18 -2.14
C ARG A 333 -3.82 -19.51 -1.17
N MET A 334 -3.90 -18.19 -1.27
CA MET A 334 -4.64 -17.37 -0.32
C MET A 334 -5.49 -16.37 -1.10
N PRO A 335 -6.77 -16.65 -1.35
CA PRO A 335 -7.65 -15.68 -1.99
C PRO A 335 -7.77 -14.42 -1.12
N PRO A 336 -7.74 -13.22 -1.71
CA PRO A 336 -7.89 -12.00 -0.94
C PRO A 336 -9.36 -11.79 -0.55
N SER A 337 -9.58 -11.36 0.69
CA SER A 337 -10.85 -10.91 1.27
C SER A 337 -10.71 -9.48 1.80
N ALA A 338 -11.79 -8.94 2.36
CA ALA A 338 -11.81 -7.61 2.94
C ALA A 338 -12.77 -7.55 4.11
N GLY A 339 -12.38 -6.84 5.16
CA GLY A 339 -13.12 -6.72 6.40
C GLY A 339 -12.99 -5.32 6.99
N THR A 340 -14.08 -4.78 7.53
CA THR A 340 -14.08 -3.41 8.06
C THR A 340 -14.01 -3.32 9.58
N ALA A 341 -14.42 -4.38 10.28
CA ALA A 341 -14.79 -4.36 11.69
C ALA A 341 -15.77 -3.20 12.03
N ASN A 342 -16.66 -2.85 11.09
CA ASN A 342 -17.74 -1.90 11.36
C ASN A 342 -18.58 -2.41 12.54
N GLY A 343 -18.87 -1.53 13.49
CA GLY A 343 -19.40 -1.87 14.81
C GLY A 343 -18.43 -1.53 15.95
N VAL A 344 -17.12 -1.62 15.71
CA VAL A 344 -16.08 -1.24 16.68
C VAL A 344 -15.13 -0.16 16.17
N HIS A 345 -14.96 0.00 14.86
CA HIS A 345 -14.08 1.02 14.26
C HIS A 345 -14.84 2.15 13.59
N CYS A 346 -14.22 3.33 13.49
CA CYS A 346 -14.77 4.50 12.80
C CYS A 346 -14.66 4.35 11.28
N VAL A 347 -15.39 3.40 10.71
CA VAL A 347 -15.41 3.11 9.28
C VAL A 347 -16.80 2.62 8.90
N PRO A 348 -17.35 2.96 7.72
CA PRO A 348 -18.62 2.40 7.27
C PRO A 348 -18.49 0.93 6.83
N ALA A 349 -19.58 0.17 6.93
CA ALA A 349 -19.60 -1.23 6.51
C ALA A 349 -19.33 -1.35 5.00
N GLY A 350 -18.55 -2.37 4.60
CA GLY A 350 -18.13 -2.55 3.22
C GLY A 350 -17.26 -1.42 2.65
N PHE A 351 -16.65 -0.56 3.47
CA PHE A 351 -15.68 0.42 2.97
C PHE A 351 -14.46 -0.28 2.34
N GLY A 352 -13.88 -1.28 3.00
CA GLY A 352 -13.11 -2.31 2.33
C GLY A 352 -14.08 -3.43 1.96
N ARG A 353 -14.10 -3.85 0.69
CA ARG A 353 -14.94 -4.98 0.25
C ARG A 353 -14.23 -5.83 -0.78
N VAL A 354 -14.58 -7.11 -0.81
CA VAL A 354 -14.19 -8.04 -1.87
C VAL A 354 -15.38 -8.18 -2.82
N TYR A 355 -15.13 -8.16 -4.13
CA TYR A 355 -16.12 -8.54 -5.14
C TYR A 355 -15.78 -9.92 -5.68
N VAL A 356 -16.79 -10.77 -5.84
CA VAL A 356 -16.66 -12.14 -6.36
C VAL A 356 -17.47 -12.27 -7.65
N HIS A 357 -16.85 -12.83 -8.70
CA HIS A 357 -17.49 -13.01 -9.99
C HIS A 357 -18.30 -14.30 -10.06
N LEU A 358 -19.59 -14.17 -10.41
CA LEU A 358 -20.58 -15.22 -10.60
C LEU A 358 -21.26 -15.06 -11.97
N LYS A 359 -21.08 -16.05 -12.85
CA LYS A 359 -21.56 -16.00 -14.23
C LYS A 359 -23.09 -16.09 -14.36
N ASP A 360 -23.72 -16.80 -13.43
CA ASP A 360 -25.15 -17.19 -13.52
C ASP A 360 -26.03 -16.37 -12.55
N GLY A 361 -25.55 -15.20 -12.12
CA GLY A 361 -26.22 -14.35 -11.13
C GLY A 361 -25.91 -14.74 -9.68
N PHE A 362 -26.57 -14.07 -8.73
CA PHE A 362 -26.29 -14.23 -7.31
C PHE A 362 -26.78 -15.58 -6.77
N ASP A 363 -25.84 -16.35 -6.21
CA ASP A 363 -26.12 -17.43 -5.27
C ASP A 363 -25.06 -17.43 -4.17
N TYR A 364 -25.49 -17.61 -2.91
CA TYR A 364 -24.61 -17.50 -1.76
C TYR A 364 -23.55 -18.62 -1.70
N GLN A 365 -23.89 -19.85 -2.07
CA GLN A 365 -22.92 -20.94 -2.05
C GLN A 365 -21.91 -20.77 -3.18
N GLN A 366 -22.37 -20.37 -4.37
CA GLN A 366 -21.49 -20.03 -5.49
C GLN A 366 -20.60 -18.83 -5.17
N TRP A 367 -21.09 -17.85 -4.40
CA TRP A 367 -20.30 -16.73 -3.89
C TRP A 367 -19.15 -17.21 -2.99
N ARG A 368 -19.43 -18.07 -2.00
CA ARG A 368 -18.40 -18.64 -1.12
C ARG A 368 -17.35 -19.43 -1.90
N GLN A 369 -17.79 -20.29 -2.80
CA GLN A 369 -16.89 -21.09 -3.64
C GLN A 369 -16.07 -20.22 -4.58
N GLY A 370 -16.66 -19.15 -5.14
CA GLY A 370 -15.94 -18.18 -5.96
C GLY A 370 -14.86 -17.44 -5.20
N LEU A 371 -15.14 -17.04 -3.95
CA LEU A 371 -14.14 -16.44 -3.08
C LEU A 371 -13.00 -17.43 -2.78
N GLN A 372 -13.30 -18.69 -2.41
CA GLN A 372 -12.28 -19.72 -2.15
C GLN A 372 -11.42 -20.03 -3.39
N GLN A 373 -12.01 -19.94 -4.57
CA GLN A 373 -11.30 -20.14 -5.83
C GLN A 373 -10.53 -18.90 -6.28
N GLY A 374 -10.69 -17.77 -5.60
CA GLY A 374 -10.02 -16.51 -5.91
C GLY A 374 -10.58 -15.80 -7.13
N ARG A 375 -11.83 -16.07 -7.56
CA ARG A 375 -12.51 -15.28 -8.60
C ARG A 375 -12.94 -13.93 -8.06
N SER A 376 -11.98 -13.14 -7.60
CA SER A 376 -12.24 -11.95 -6.81
C SER A 376 -11.24 -10.83 -7.05
N PHE A 377 -11.64 -9.63 -6.65
CA PHE A 377 -10.74 -8.51 -6.39
C PHE A 377 -11.17 -7.81 -5.11
N VAL A 378 -10.21 -7.17 -4.44
CA VAL A 378 -10.43 -6.38 -3.23
C VAL A 378 -10.30 -4.90 -3.57
N THR A 379 -11.15 -4.06 -2.97
CA THR A 379 -11.13 -2.62 -3.21
C THR A 379 -11.55 -1.79 -2.01
N THR A 380 -10.97 -0.60 -1.92
CA THR A 380 -11.47 0.52 -1.09
C THR A 380 -12.07 1.65 -1.92
N GLY A 381 -12.07 1.56 -3.24
CA GLY A 381 -12.66 2.55 -4.15
C GLY A 381 -12.85 2.01 -5.59
N PRO A 382 -11.78 1.89 -6.39
CA PRO A 382 -11.86 1.47 -7.80
C PRO A 382 -12.44 0.06 -8.03
N MET A 383 -13.14 -0.16 -9.13
CA MET A 383 -13.69 -1.46 -9.54
C MET A 383 -12.83 -2.08 -10.63
N LEU A 384 -12.30 -3.28 -10.38
CA LEU A 384 -11.30 -3.94 -11.23
C LEU A 384 -11.88 -5.20 -11.90
N MET A 385 -12.05 -5.17 -13.21
CA MET A 385 -12.54 -6.30 -14.01
C MET A 385 -11.44 -6.76 -14.96
N THR A 386 -10.43 -7.42 -14.40
CA THR A 386 -9.25 -7.88 -15.16
C THR A 386 -9.32 -9.38 -15.42
N THR A 387 -8.94 -9.80 -16.62
CA THR A 387 -8.75 -11.21 -16.99
C THR A 387 -7.33 -11.46 -17.50
N ALA A 388 -6.89 -12.71 -17.38
CA ALA A 388 -5.66 -13.21 -17.99
C ALA A 388 -6.04 -14.32 -18.96
N ASP A 389 -5.77 -14.15 -20.25
CA ASP A 389 -6.18 -15.10 -21.30
C ASP A 389 -7.66 -15.52 -21.16
N ASP A 390 -8.54 -14.53 -20.97
CA ASP A 390 -9.98 -14.68 -20.72
C ASP A 390 -10.39 -15.45 -19.44
N HIS A 391 -9.43 -15.74 -18.56
CA HIS A 391 -9.67 -16.36 -17.27
C HIS A 391 -9.72 -15.33 -16.14
N ASP A 392 -10.70 -15.50 -15.24
CA ASP A 392 -10.78 -14.76 -13.99
C ASP A 392 -9.55 -14.99 -13.10
N PRO A 393 -9.26 -14.06 -12.17
CA PRO A 393 -8.34 -14.29 -11.07
C PRO A 393 -8.59 -15.64 -10.36
N GLY A 394 -7.54 -16.24 -9.80
CA GLY A 394 -7.58 -17.56 -9.17
C GLY A 394 -7.33 -18.73 -10.11
N HIS A 395 -7.37 -18.52 -11.44
CA HIS A 395 -7.01 -19.54 -12.43
C HIS A 395 -5.53 -19.97 -12.29
N VAL A 396 -5.25 -21.22 -12.68
CA VAL A 396 -3.92 -21.84 -12.63
C VAL A 396 -3.46 -22.21 -14.04
N PHE A 397 -2.55 -21.43 -14.59
CA PHE A 397 -1.88 -21.71 -15.86
C PHE A 397 -0.84 -22.80 -15.66
N ARG A 398 -0.94 -23.88 -16.44
CA ARG A 398 0.07 -24.95 -16.49
C ARG A 398 0.73 -24.94 -17.85
N VAL A 399 2.03 -24.66 -17.88
CA VAL A 399 2.79 -24.47 -19.13
C VAL A 399 4.10 -25.24 -19.04
N ASP A 400 4.56 -25.81 -20.16
CA ASP A 400 5.76 -26.65 -20.17
C ASP A 400 7.07 -25.82 -20.20
N SER A 401 7.00 -24.58 -20.69
CA SER A 401 8.14 -23.69 -20.88
C SER A 401 7.74 -22.23 -20.65
N PRO A 402 8.72 -21.30 -20.53
CA PRO A 402 8.44 -19.88 -20.51
C PRO A 402 7.48 -19.46 -21.63
N THR A 403 6.52 -18.59 -21.31
CA THR A 403 5.50 -18.12 -22.26
C THR A 403 5.09 -16.68 -21.93
N GLU A 404 4.23 -16.10 -22.75
CA GLU A 404 3.51 -14.87 -22.43
C GLU A 404 2.04 -15.18 -22.12
N ILE A 405 1.47 -14.46 -21.17
CA ILE A 405 0.04 -14.50 -20.84
C ILE A 405 -0.55 -13.13 -21.17
N PRO A 406 -1.53 -13.03 -22.08
CA PRO A 406 -2.20 -11.77 -22.36
C PRO A 406 -3.07 -11.35 -21.17
N LEU A 407 -2.91 -10.12 -20.69
CA LEU A 407 -3.83 -9.52 -19.71
C LEU A 407 -4.74 -8.50 -20.39
N HIS A 408 -6.03 -8.59 -20.09
CA HIS A 408 -7.01 -7.55 -20.36
C HIS A 408 -7.35 -6.85 -19.05
N VAL A 409 -6.90 -5.62 -18.89
CA VAL A 409 -7.10 -4.82 -17.67
C VAL A 409 -8.19 -3.79 -17.92
N GLU A 410 -9.35 -4.01 -17.32
CA GLU A 410 -10.39 -2.98 -17.20
C GLU A 410 -10.53 -2.52 -15.76
N ILE A 411 -10.50 -1.21 -15.55
CA ILE A 411 -10.74 -0.59 -14.24
C ILE A 411 -11.58 0.68 -14.39
N ILE A 412 -12.56 0.83 -13.50
CA ILE A 412 -13.44 1.99 -13.43
C ILE A 412 -13.37 2.57 -12.01
N SER A 413 -13.13 3.87 -11.87
CA SER A 413 -13.16 4.55 -10.58
C SER A 413 -14.01 5.81 -10.63
N GLN A 414 -14.58 6.17 -9.49
CA GLN A 414 -15.31 7.42 -9.31
C GLN A 414 -14.42 8.66 -9.53
N THR A 415 -13.12 8.56 -9.20
CA THR A 415 -12.14 9.64 -9.45
C THR A 415 -10.97 9.15 -10.30
N PRO A 416 -10.16 10.06 -10.87
CA PRO A 416 -9.03 9.66 -11.70
C PRO A 416 -8.01 8.81 -10.93
N LEU A 417 -7.61 7.69 -11.51
CA LEU A 417 -6.56 6.83 -10.95
C LEU A 417 -5.17 7.48 -11.12
N THR A 418 -4.29 7.27 -10.15
CA THR A 418 -2.91 7.79 -10.18
C THR A 418 -2.02 6.88 -11.03
N PHE A 419 -1.97 5.58 -10.74
CA PHE A 419 -1.22 4.58 -11.50
C PHE A 419 -1.70 3.15 -11.21
N GLY A 420 -1.34 2.21 -12.07
CA GLY A 420 -1.46 0.77 -11.83
C GLY A 420 -0.12 0.05 -11.94
N GLU A 421 -0.06 -1.18 -11.46
CA GLU A 421 1.11 -2.05 -11.54
C GLU A 421 0.70 -3.48 -11.85
N ILE A 422 1.46 -4.14 -12.72
CA ILE A 422 1.44 -5.59 -12.88
C ILE A 422 2.53 -6.16 -11.99
N LEU A 423 2.13 -7.05 -11.10
CA LEU A 423 2.98 -7.73 -10.14
C LEU A 423 3.27 -9.14 -10.66
N VAL A 424 4.54 -9.54 -10.63
CA VAL A 424 4.96 -10.95 -10.76
C VAL A 424 5.72 -11.32 -9.50
N ASN A 425 5.22 -12.29 -8.75
CA ASN A 425 5.82 -12.74 -7.48
C ASN A 425 6.09 -11.59 -6.50
N GLY A 426 5.20 -10.59 -6.47
CA GLY A 426 5.29 -9.41 -5.60
C GLY A 426 6.17 -8.27 -6.14
N VAL A 427 6.81 -8.44 -7.29
CA VAL A 427 7.64 -7.39 -7.92
C VAL A 427 6.82 -6.65 -8.98
N PRO A 428 6.71 -5.31 -8.93
CA PRO A 428 6.03 -4.53 -9.97
C PRO A 428 6.89 -4.48 -11.23
N ILE A 429 6.66 -5.45 -12.13
CA ILE A 429 7.42 -5.61 -13.37
C ILE A 429 6.97 -4.66 -14.47
N LYS A 430 5.82 -3.99 -14.31
CA LYS A 430 5.30 -3.03 -15.29
C LYS A 430 4.41 -1.99 -14.63
N MET A 431 4.66 -0.71 -14.92
CA MET A 431 3.76 0.37 -14.52
C MET A 431 2.69 0.60 -15.60
N LEU A 432 1.44 0.65 -15.18
CA LEU A 432 0.29 0.99 -16.01
C LEU A 432 -0.07 2.45 -15.80
N ARG A 433 -0.19 3.22 -16.89
CA ARG A 433 -0.64 4.61 -16.85
C ARG A 433 -2.13 4.68 -17.21
N PRO A 434 -3.01 5.03 -16.26
CA PRO A 434 -4.44 5.12 -16.51
C PRO A 434 -4.76 6.15 -17.59
N GLN A 435 -5.67 5.78 -18.49
CA GLN A 435 -6.22 6.70 -19.50
C GLN A 435 -7.20 7.69 -18.86
N ASN A 436 -7.88 7.27 -17.78
CA ASN A 436 -8.90 8.04 -17.08
C ASN A 436 -9.93 8.66 -18.05
N LYS A 437 -10.45 7.86 -18.99
CA LYS A 437 -11.48 8.31 -19.92
C LYS A 437 -12.80 8.47 -19.17
N ARG A 438 -13.42 9.65 -19.21
CA ARG A 438 -14.76 9.84 -18.61
C ARG A 438 -15.79 8.93 -19.28
N THR A 439 -16.63 8.32 -18.46
CA THR A 439 -17.83 7.56 -18.84
C THR A 439 -19.05 8.48 -18.91
N ASP A 440 -20.13 8.04 -19.55
CA ASP A 440 -21.39 8.79 -19.62
C ASP A 440 -22.01 9.02 -18.25
N GLN A 441 -21.78 8.09 -17.31
CA GLN A 441 -22.23 8.20 -15.93
C GLN A 441 -21.32 9.07 -15.05
N GLY A 442 -20.22 9.59 -15.58
CA GLY A 442 -19.34 10.56 -14.89
C GLY A 442 -18.16 9.96 -14.13
N ALA A 443 -18.02 8.63 -14.09
CA ALA A 443 -16.83 7.92 -13.60
C ALA A 443 -15.68 7.93 -14.64
N PHE A 444 -14.52 7.38 -14.28
CA PHE A 444 -13.32 7.28 -15.10
C PHE A 444 -12.98 5.83 -15.40
N ARG A 445 -12.84 5.49 -16.68
CA ARG A 445 -12.52 4.15 -17.18
C ARG A 445 -11.12 4.12 -17.79
N THR A 446 -10.41 3.03 -17.56
CA THR A 446 -9.15 2.69 -18.21
C THR A 446 -9.24 1.25 -18.72
N VAL A 447 -8.82 1.04 -19.98
CA VAL A 447 -8.68 -0.29 -20.58
C VAL A 447 -7.28 -0.43 -21.15
N ILE A 448 -6.57 -1.49 -20.76
CA ILE A 448 -5.20 -1.76 -21.20
C ILE A 448 -5.05 -3.26 -21.50
N ASP A 449 -4.67 -3.58 -22.74
CA ASP A 449 -4.25 -4.92 -23.14
C ASP A 449 -2.73 -5.00 -23.12
N VAL A 450 -2.20 -6.02 -22.44
CA VAL A 450 -0.75 -6.13 -22.23
C VAL A 450 -0.31 -7.57 -22.00
N PRO A 451 0.67 -8.09 -22.77
CA PRO A 451 1.25 -9.38 -22.49
C PRO A 451 2.18 -9.31 -21.27
N VAL A 452 2.20 -10.40 -20.51
CA VAL A 452 3.11 -10.59 -19.37
C VAL A 452 3.95 -11.83 -19.59
N GLY A 453 5.26 -11.64 -19.69
CA GLY A 453 6.23 -12.74 -19.77
C GLY A 453 6.33 -13.49 -18.44
N VAL A 454 6.24 -14.81 -18.50
CA VAL A 454 6.35 -15.71 -17.35
C VAL A 454 7.48 -16.70 -17.58
N GLU A 455 8.59 -16.48 -16.89
CA GLU A 455 9.80 -17.30 -17.04
C GLU A 455 9.86 -18.48 -16.08
N LYS A 456 9.20 -18.35 -14.92
CA LYS A 456 9.25 -19.31 -13.80
C LYS A 456 7.87 -19.42 -13.16
N SER A 457 7.63 -20.53 -12.46
CA SER A 457 6.44 -20.71 -11.65
C SER A 457 6.28 -19.58 -10.63
N GLY A 458 5.03 -19.22 -10.36
CA GLY A 458 4.73 -18.01 -9.63
C GLY A 458 3.27 -17.61 -9.70
N TRP A 459 3.04 -16.30 -9.59
CA TRP A 459 1.73 -15.70 -9.74
C TRP A 459 1.85 -14.30 -10.34
N ILE A 460 0.77 -13.87 -11.00
CA ILE A 460 0.55 -12.52 -11.48
C ILE A 460 -0.60 -11.89 -10.68
N ALA A 461 -0.51 -10.60 -10.38
CA ALA A 461 -1.66 -9.81 -9.94
C ALA A 461 -1.61 -8.39 -10.51
N VAL A 462 -2.74 -7.70 -10.51
CA VAL A 462 -2.84 -6.30 -10.93
C VAL A 462 -3.34 -5.47 -9.75
N ARG A 463 -2.71 -4.32 -9.51
CA ARG A 463 -3.16 -3.35 -8.51
C ARG A 463 -3.19 -1.93 -9.06
N PHE A 464 -4.09 -1.11 -8.52
CA PHE A 464 -4.23 0.30 -8.87
C PHE A 464 -4.36 1.17 -7.63
N TRP A 465 -3.95 2.42 -7.78
CA TRP A 465 -3.94 3.43 -6.73
C TRP A 465 -4.71 4.68 -7.16
N GLU A 466 -5.40 5.27 -6.20
CA GLU A 466 -6.16 6.50 -6.32
C GLU A 466 -5.82 7.40 -5.14
N ASP A 467 -5.38 8.64 -5.41
CA ASP A 467 -5.17 9.65 -4.38
C ASP A 467 -6.51 10.33 -4.05
N ARG A 468 -6.78 10.55 -2.76
CA ARG A 468 -8.05 11.11 -2.24
C ARG A 468 -7.82 12.32 -1.35
N GLU A 469 -7.20 13.37 -1.92
CA GLU A 469 -6.94 14.62 -1.18
C GLU A 469 -8.22 15.25 -0.59
N GLU A 470 -9.39 15.02 -1.22
CA GLU A 470 -10.70 15.43 -0.69
C GLU A 470 -11.09 14.76 0.63
N ASP A 471 -10.60 13.53 0.88
CA ASP A 471 -10.82 12.81 2.14
C ASP A 471 -9.75 13.19 3.21
N GLY A 472 -8.81 14.09 2.87
CA GLY A 472 -7.71 14.54 3.71
C GLY A 472 -6.34 14.40 3.04
N GLU A 473 -5.34 15.11 3.56
CA GLU A 473 -3.98 15.06 3.02
C GLU A 473 -3.42 13.63 3.06
N GLY A 474 -2.98 13.14 1.89
CA GLY A 474 -2.30 11.85 1.78
C GLY A 474 -3.17 10.60 1.89
N ARG A 475 -4.50 10.76 1.84
CA ARG A 475 -5.43 9.62 1.83
C ARG A 475 -5.42 8.92 0.47
N ILE A 476 -5.55 7.60 0.50
CA ILE A 476 -5.48 6.77 -0.71
C ILE A 476 -6.61 5.72 -0.77
N ARG A 477 -6.93 5.28 -1.98
CA ARG A 477 -7.70 4.05 -2.25
C ARG A 477 -6.91 3.15 -3.18
N PHE A 478 -7.27 1.88 -3.17
CA PHE A 478 -6.67 0.90 -4.05
C PHE A 478 -7.68 -0.15 -4.47
N ALA A 479 -7.34 -0.83 -5.57
CA ALA A 479 -7.91 -2.11 -5.95
C ALA A 479 -6.78 -3.10 -6.21
N HIS A 480 -7.01 -4.38 -5.90
CA HIS A 480 -6.04 -5.45 -6.09
C HIS A 480 -6.77 -6.73 -6.52
N SER A 481 -6.39 -7.32 -7.65
CA SER A 481 -6.94 -8.61 -8.10
C SER A 481 -6.52 -9.74 -7.17
N ALA A 482 -7.28 -10.82 -7.08
CA ALA A 482 -6.67 -12.08 -6.65
C ALA A 482 -5.54 -12.50 -7.63
N PRO A 483 -4.60 -13.35 -7.21
CA PRO A 483 -3.54 -13.81 -8.07
C PRO A 483 -4.05 -14.80 -9.13
N TRP A 484 -3.50 -14.70 -10.34
CA TRP A 484 -3.43 -15.83 -11.26
C TRP A 484 -2.17 -16.64 -10.95
N TYR A 485 -2.28 -17.96 -10.87
CA TYR A 485 -1.16 -18.84 -10.56
C TYR A 485 -0.56 -19.43 -11.82
N ILE A 486 0.76 -19.65 -11.81
CA ILE A 486 1.51 -20.16 -12.96
C ILE A 486 2.42 -21.30 -12.47
N GLU A 487 2.28 -22.46 -13.12
CA GLU A 487 3.11 -23.64 -12.93
C GLU A 487 3.88 -23.89 -14.25
N VAL A 488 5.18 -23.57 -14.27
CA VAL A 488 6.07 -23.78 -15.41
C VAL A 488 6.84 -25.09 -15.22
N GLY A 489 6.73 -26.03 -16.16
CA GLY A 489 7.48 -27.29 -16.15
C GLY A 489 7.18 -28.19 -14.94
N GLY A 490 6.02 -28.02 -14.30
CA GLY A 490 5.63 -28.76 -13.08
C GLY A 490 6.32 -28.29 -11.80
N GLU A 491 7.12 -27.23 -11.85
CA GLU A 491 7.78 -26.65 -10.67
C GLU A 491 6.79 -25.81 -9.85
N SER A 492 6.98 -25.75 -8.53
CA SER A 492 6.26 -24.81 -7.67
C SER A 492 6.91 -23.42 -7.69
N VAL A 493 6.14 -22.40 -7.29
CA VAL A 493 6.74 -21.11 -6.92
C VAL A 493 7.77 -21.32 -5.80
N LYS A 494 8.85 -20.53 -5.84
CA LYS A 494 9.91 -20.56 -4.84
C LYS A 494 10.12 -19.13 -4.30
N PRO A 495 10.22 -18.92 -2.99
CA PRO A 495 10.52 -17.61 -2.43
C PRO A 495 11.96 -17.18 -2.70
N ARG A 496 12.23 -15.88 -2.53
CA ARG A 496 13.61 -15.37 -2.44
C ARG A 496 14.28 -15.84 -1.15
N ARG A 497 15.61 -15.78 -1.13
CA ARG A 497 16.41 -16.14 0.06
C ARG A 497 15.97 -15.40 1.31
N GLU A 498 15.88 -14.09 1.18
CA GLU A 498 15.55 -13.16 2.25
C GLU A 498 14.13 -13.37 2.78
N GLU A 499 13.18 -13.71 1.92
CA GLU A 499 11.80 -14.03 2.29
C GLU A 499 11.75 -15.31 3.14
N LYS A 500 12.43 -16.38 2.69
CA LYS A 500 12.58 -17.62 3.47
C LYS A 500 13.22 -17.36 4.83
N GLN A 501 14.34 -16.62 4.87
CA GLN A 501 15.03 -16.31 6.13
C GLN A 501 14.18 -15.47 7.07
N TYR A 502 13.40 -14.52 6.53
CA TYR A 502 12.46 -13.73 7.29
C TYR A 502 11.40 -14.62 7.97
N LEU A 503 10.76 -15.52 7.23
CA LEU A 503 9.75 -16.43 7.78
C LEU A 503 10.33 -17.36 8.86
N ILE A 504 11.54 -17.91 8.64
CA ILE A 504 12.25 -18.71 9.64
C ILE A 504 12.53 -17.87 10.90
N GLY A 505 12.98 -16.62 10.73
CA GLY A 505 13.21 -15.68 11.84
C GLY A 505 11.93 -15.41 12.62
N ARG A 506 10.84 -15.07 11.93
CA ARG A 506 9.51 -14.84 12.53
C ARG A 506 9.05 -16.02 13.36
N MET A 507 9.24 -17.24 12.85
CA MET A 507 8.91 -18.46 13.58
C MET A 507 9.77 -18.68 14.81
N LYS A 508 11.09 -18.48 14.71
CA LYS A 508 12.01 -18.62 15.86
C LYS A 508 11.69 -17.62 16.97
N ASP A 509 11.42 -16.38 16.60
CA ASP A 509 11.03 -15.31 17.54
C ASP A 509 9.71 -15.66 18.24
N GLU A 510 8.72 -16.12 17.48
CA GLU A 510 7.40 -16.48 18.03
C GLU A 510 7.47 -17.73 18.92
N ILE A 511 8.24 -18.76 18.53
CA ILE A 511 8.54 -19.92 19.37
C ILE A 511 9.17 -19.47 20.68
N GLN A 512 10.19 -18.61 20.64
CA GLN A 512 10.87 -18.11 21.83
C GLN A 512 9.91 -17.33 22.73
N ARG A 513 9.10 -16.43 22.17
CA ARG A 513 8.12 -15.62 22.90
C ARG A 513 7.05 -16.47 23.59
N SER A 514 6.66 -17.59 22.97
CA SER A 514 5.57 -18.45 23.43
C SER A 514 6.01 -19.61 24.35
N ARG A 515 7.31 -19.78 24.61
CA ARG A 515 7.82 -20.82 25.52
C ARG A 515 7.27 -20.66 26.94
N GLY A 516 6.66 -21.73 27.46
CA GLY A 516 6.06 -21.75 28.80
C GLY A 516 4.76 -20.95 28.92
N VAL A 517 4.21 -20.46 27.80
CA VAL A 517 2.92 -19.76 27.73
C VAL A 517 1.88 -20.61 26.99
N VAL A 518 2.19 -21.06 25.77
CA VAL A 518 1.30 -21.95 25.01
C VAL A 518 1.46 -23.40 25.45
N SER A 519 0.42 -24.21 25.24
CA SER A 519 0.44 -25.65 25.53
C SER A 519 1.46 -26.38 24.64
N ALA A 520 1.85 -27.61 25.02
CA ALA A 520 2.74 -28.44 24.21
C ALA A 520 2.20 -28.67 22.79
N ALA A 521 0.89 -28.96 22.67
CA ALA A 521 0.24 -29.12 21.37
C ALA A 521 0.26 -27.83 20.53
N GLY A 522 0.10 -26.66 21.16
CA GLY A 522 0.25 -25.37 20.48
C GLY A 522 1.69 -25.14 20.02
N MET A 523 2.69 -25.44 20.86
CA MET A 523 4.11 -25.34 20.49
C MET A 523 4.46 -26.27 19.32
N ASP A 524 3.87 -27.46 19.24
CA ASP A 524 4.07 -28.39 18.12
C ASP A 524 3.54 -27.84 16.78
N GLU A 525 2.53 -26.98 16.78
CA GLU A 525 2.10 -26.27 15.57
C GLU A 525 3.17 -25.28 15.10
N TYR A 526 3.81 -24.60 16.04
CA TYR A 526 4.83 -23.60 15.73
C TYR A 526 6.09 -24.28 15.19
N LEU A 527 6.49 -25.41 15.80
CA LEU A 527 7.62 -26.21 15.33
C LEU A 527 7.36 -26.81 13.94
N ARG A 528 6.13 -27.26 13.66
CA ARG A 528 5.76 -27.73 12.31
C ARG A 528 5.82 -26.62 11.27
N ALA A 529 5.34 -25.43 11.60
CA ALA A 529 5.44 -24.27 10.72
C ALA A 529 6.91 -23.88 10.46
N LEU A 530 7.74 -23.85 11.50
CA LEU A 530 9.19 -23.61 11.35
C LEU A 530 9.82 -24.65 10.40
N ASN A 531 9.55 -25.93 10.62
CA ASN A 531 10.08 -27.00 9.77
C ASN A 531 9.62 -26.85 8.30
N PHE A 532 8.36 -26.49 8.07
CA PHE A 532 7.86 -26.19 6.73
C PHE A 532 8.71 -25.08 6.06
N TYR A 533 8.90 -23.94 6.74
CA TYR A 533 9.68 -22.84 6.19
C TYR A 533 11.16 -23.18 5.99
N GLU A 534 11.76 -23.98 6.87
CA GLU A 534 13.15 -24.44 6.73
C GLU A 534 13.35 -25.33 5.51
N GLN A 535 12.32 -26.08 5.11
CA GLN A 535 12.34 -26.98 3.96
C GLN A 535 12.05 -26.29 2.62
N LEU A 536 11.55 -25.05 2.61
CA LEU A 536 11.26 -24.32 1.36
C LEU A 536 12.50 -24.23 0.47
N GLU A 537 12.38 -24.62 -0.79
CA GLU A 537 13.38 -24.28 -1.79
C GLU A 537 13.32 -22.78 -2.08
N VAL A 538 14.38 -22.23 -2.65
CA VAL A 538 14.49 -20.80 -2.96
C VAL A 538 14.82 -20.65 -4.43
N VAL A 539 14.48 -19.49 -5.02
CA VAL A 539 14.86 -19.18 -6.39
C VAL A 539 16.37 -19.33 -6.56
N ASP A 540 16.79 -20.07 -7.59
CA ASP A 540 18.15 -20.03 -8.08
C ASP A 540 18.33 -18.81 -8.99
N ASP A 541 19.13 -17.88 -8.49
CA ASP A 541 19.51 -16.62 -9.12
C ASP A 541 21.03 -16.51 -9.34
N ALA A 542 21.79 -17.59 -9.11
CA ALA A 542 23.25 -17.53 -9.06
C ALA A 542 23.88 -17.07 -10.39
N ALA A 543 23.35 -17.54 -11.52
CA ALA A 543 23.82 -17.14 -12.84
C ALA A 543 23.58 -15.63 -13.10
N GLU A 544 22.39 -15.14 -12.73
CA GLU A 544 22.01 -13.75 -12.93
C GLU A 544 22.82 -12.82 -12.01
N VAL A 545 22.98 -13.19 -10.75
CA VAL A 545 23.80 -12.44 -9.78
C VAL A 545 25.25 -12.37 -10.21
N LYS A 546 25.83 -13.45 -10.76
CA LYS A 546 27.18 -13.45 -11.31
C LYS A 546 27.30 -12.56 -12.57
N ARG A 547 26.25 -12.52 -13.40
CA ARG A 547 26.21 -11.71 -14.63
C ARG A 547 26.13 -10.21 -14.34
N VAL A 548 25.28 -9.82 -13.39
CA VAL A 548 24.99 -8.41 -13.08
C VAL A 548 25.99 -7.83 -12.08
N GLY A 549 26.36 -8.60 -11.05
CA GLY A 549 27.25 -8.20 -9.96
C GLY A 549 28.60 -7.67 -10.41
N ARG A 550 29.26 -6.92 -9.53
CA ARG A 550 30.56 -6.28 -9.75
C ARG A 550 31.60 -6.88 -8.80
N PRO A 551 32.40 -7.87 -9.26
CA PRO A 551 33.41 -8.51 -8.44
C PRO A 551 34.38 -7.49 -7.84
N LEU A 552 34.68 -7.65 -6.56
CA LEU A 552 35.68 -6.82 -5.89
C LEU A 552 37.09 -7.28 -6.30
N ALA A 553 37.97 -6.33 -6.55
CA ALA A 553 39.38 -6.56 -6.84
C ALA A 553 40.23 -5.60 -6.00
N ALA A 554 41.39 -6.08 -5.54
CA ALA A 554 42.37 -5.22 -4.88
C ALA A 554 42.84 -4.11 -5.84
N PRO A 555 43.08 -2.87 -5.36
CA PRO A 555 43.15 -2.45 -3.95
C PRO A 555 41.83 -1.89 -3.37
N ASP A 556 40.73 -1.86 -4.12
CA ASP A 556 39.51 -1.13 -3.74
C ASP A 556 38.48 -1.95 -2.94
N ASP A 557 38.81 -3.20 -2.61
CA ASP A 557 37.89 -4.15 -1.97
C ASP A 557 37.41 -3.67 -0.59
N GLU A 558 38.31 -3.21 0.28
CA GLU A 558 37.96 -2.72 1.60
C GLU A 558 37.06 -1.48 1.53
N THR A 559 37.37 -0.54 0.62
CA THR A 559 36.60 0.69 0.42
C THR A 559 35.15 0.37 0.02
N TRP A 560 34.97 -0.54 -0.95
CA TRP A 560 33.65 -0.96 -1.39
C TRP A 560 32.88 -1.73 -0.31
N LEU A 561 33.56 -2.59 0.48
CA LEU A 561 32.93 -3.32 1.57
C LEU A 561 32.42 -2.38 2.67
N ARG A 562 33.21 -1.38 3.06
CA ARG A 562 32.77 -0.35 4.02
C ARG A 562 31.60 0.46 3.47
N ASN A 563 31.68 0.86 2.19
CA ASN A 563 30.59 1.58 1.52
C ASN A 563 29.27 0.78 1.56
N MET A 564 29.31 -0.51 1.22
CA MET A 564 28.11 -1.36 1.25
C MET A 564 27.61 -1.64 2.68
N ILE A 565 28.47 -2.15 3.56
CA ILE A 565 28.06 -2.76 4.83
C ILE A 565 27.86 -1.70 5.91
N ILE A 566 28.71 -0.66 5.93
CA ILE A 566 28.70 0.36 6.98
C ILE A 566 27.84 1.55 6.54
N ASP A 567 28.11 2.10 5.36
CA ASP A 567 27.47 3.35 4.92
C ASP A 567 26.05 3.13 4.39
N HIS A 568 25.84 2.09 3.58
CA HIS A 568 24.53 1.75 3.01
C HIS A 568 23.75 0.69 3.80
N GLN A 569 24.39 0.10 4.82
CA GLN A 569 23.83 -0.95 5.68
C GLN A 569 23.25 -2.13 4.87
N PHE A 570 23.98 -2.56 3.84
CA PHE A 570 23.57 -3.69 3.03
C PHE A 570 23.55 -4.98 3.85
N THR A 571 22.46 -5.72 3.68
CA THR A 571 22.35 -7.10 4.14
C THR A 571 23.28 -8.03 3.36
N PRO A 572 23.53 -9.26 3.86
CA PRO A 572 24.32 -10.24 3.10
C PRO A 572 23.81 -10.50 1.68
N ASP A 573 22.49 -10.50 1.46
CA ASP A 573 21.91 -10.67 0.13
C ASP A 573 22.14 -9.45 -0.76
N GLU A 574 22.09 -8.23 -0.23
CA GLU A 574 22.40 -7.03 -1.02
C GLU A 574 23.90 -6.94 -1.38
N VAL A 575 24.80 -7.32 -0.46
CA VAL A 575 26.24 -7.44 -0.77
C VAL A 575 26.48 -8.48 -1.86
N ARG A 576 25.78 -9.62 -1.76
CA ARG A 576 25.82 -10.69 -2.77
C ARG A 576 25.36 -10.18 -4.14
N LEU A 577 24.23 -9.49 -4.20
CA LEU A 577 23.67 -8.90 -5.42
C LEU A 577 24.60 -7.84 -6.03
N ALA A 578 25.19 -6.97 -5.21
CA ALA A 578 26.09 -5.92 -5.67
C ALA A 578 27.40 -6.46 -6.25
N THR A 579 27.91 -7.57 -5.72
CA THR A 579 29.28 -8.05 -6.02
C THR A 579 29.34 -9.32 -6.87
N GLY A 580 28.26 -10.09 -6.94
CA GLY A 580 28.25 -11.38 -7.64
C GLY A 580 28.89 -12.54 -6.84
N MET A 581 29.23 -12.33 -5.56
CA MET A 581 29.85 -13.36 -4.72
C MET A 581 28.84 -14.39 -4.20
N THR A 582 29.32 -15.44 -3.53
CA THR A 582 28.46 -16.42 -2.83
C THR A 582 27.84 -15.83 -1.56
N ILE A 583 26.67 -16.32 -1.15
CA ILE A 583 26.02 -15.86 0.09
C ILE A 583 26.85 -16.16 1.35
N GLU A 584 27.59 -17.26 1.39
CA GLU A 584 28.45 -17.64 2.52
C GLU A 584 29.57 -16.62 2.72
N ARG A 585 30.22 -16.22 1.62
CA ARG A 585 31.24 -15.15 1.64
C ARG A 585 30.64 -13.82 2.07
N ALA A 586 29.48 -13.45 1.53
CA ALA A 586 28.82 -12.20 1.90
C ALA A 586 28.45 -12.16 3.39
N LYS A 587 27.90 -13.25 3.94
CA LYS A 587 27.62 -13.39 5.37
C LYS A 587 28.87 -13.22 6.22
N GLY A 588 29.96 -13.91 5.87
CA GLY A 588 31.23 -13.80 6.59
C GLY A 588 31.77 -12.37 6.61
N LEU A 589 31.68 -11.66 5.49
CA LEU A 589 32.08 -10.25 5.40
C LEU A 589 31.17 -9.34 6.21
N VAL A 590 29.85 -9.46 6.09
CA VAL A 590 28.91 -8.67 6.91
C VAL A 590 29.16 -8.90 8.40
N SER A 591 29.33 -10.15 8.85
CA SER A 591 29.64 -10.46 10.24
C SER A 591 31.00 -9.93 10.71
N GLN A 592 31.98 -9.77 9.81
CA GLN A 592 33.29 -9.21 10.14
C GLN A 592 33.25 -7.68 10.31
N TYR A 593 32.50 -6.98 9.45
CA TYR A 593 32.47 -5.51 9.42
C TYR A 593 31.34 -4.90 10.27
N ALA A 594 30.21 -5.59 10.43
CA ALA A 594 29.07 -5.09 11.22
C ALA A 594 29.35 -4.85 12.72
N PRO A 595 30.17 -5.66 13.44
CA PRO A 595 30.49 -5.41 14.85
C PRO A 595 31.31 -4.14 15.12
N GLN A 596 31.84 -3.49 14.08
CA GLN A 596 32.47 -2.17 14.21
C GLN A 596 31.45 -1.03 14.37
N VAL A 597 30.16 -1.34 14.31
CA VAL A 597 29.03 -0.46 14.63
C VAL A 597 28.64 -0.72 16.09
N ASP A 598 29.32 -0.06 17.03
CA ASP A 598 29.01 -0.18 18.47
C ASP A 598 27.55 0.23 18.74
N GLY A 599 26.93 -0.42 19.73
CA GLY A 599 25.50 -0.39 20.09
C GLY A 599 24.95 0.98 20.54
N SER A 600 25.69 2.06 20.32
CA SER A 600 25.28 3.46 20.47
C SER A 600 25.08 4.20 19.13
N THR A 601 25.36 3.55 17.99
CA THR A 601 25.28 4.17 16.65
C THR A 601 24.28 3.43 15.74
N LYS A 602 22.98 3.52 16.04
CA LYS A 602 21.92 3.05 15.12
C LYS A 602 21.76 3.89 13.84
N THR A 603 22.58 4.92 13.68
CA THR A 603 22.81 5.65 12.43
C THR A 603 24.23 6.19 12.54
N LEU A 604 25.06 6.00 11.51
CA LEU A 604 26.22 6.88 11.35
C LEU A 604 25.64 8.28 11.23
N SER A 605 25.62 9.01 12.34
CA SER A 605 25.12 10.37 12.46
C SER A 605 25.93 11.26 11.53
N THR A 606 25.54 11.37 10.26
CA THR A 606 26.14 12.32 9.33
C THR A 606 25.49 13.67 9.56
N THR A 607 26.03 14.45 10.49
CA THR A 607 25.72 15.89 10.60
C THR A 607 26.37 16.70 9.48
N LYS A 608 27.02 16.02 8.52
CA LYS A 608 27.70 16.62 7.37
C LYS A 608 27.23 15.94 6.10
N LEU A 609 27.06 16.75 5.05
CA LEU A 609 26.81 16.30 3.70
C LEU A 609 27.94 15.36 3.23
N ARG A 610 27.61 14.24 2.57
CA ARG A 610 28.59 13.27 2.08
C ARG A 610 28.15 12.62 0.77
N VAL A 611 29.11 12.38 -0.11
CA VAL A 611 28.91 11.68 -1.39
C VAL A 611 29.74 10.41 -1.44
N LEU A 612 29.13 9.31 -1.88
CA LEU A 612 29.80 8.03 -2.12
C LEU A 612 29.33 7.43 -3.46
N PRO A 613 30.14 6.62 -4.16
CA PRO A 613 29.64 5.81 -5.27
C PRO A 613 28.46 4.94 -4.82
N TYR A 614 27.39 4.87 -5.62
CA TYR A 614 26.28 3.97 -5.31
C TYR A 614 26.73 2.51 -5.52
N PRO A 615 26.57 1.59 -4.55
CA PRO A 615 27.09 0.23 -4.70
C PRO A 615 26.42 -0.65 -5.75
N GLY A 616 25.19 -0.34 -6.16
CA GLY A 616 24.35 -1.25 -6.94
C GLY A 616 23.77 -2.37 -6.07
N GLY A 617 23.18 -3.41 -6.67
CA GLY A 617 22.55 -4.54 -5.96
C GLY A 617 21.19 -4.25 -5.34
N ARG A 618 21.00 -3.05 -4.78
CA ARG A 618 19.70 -2.47 -4.44
C ARG A 618 19.15 -1.70 -5.65
N HIS A 619 17.84 -1.72 -5.88
CA HIS A 619 17.23 -0.91 -6.94
C HIS A 619 17.13 0.55 -6.48
N PRO A 620 17.52 1.56 -7.27
CA PRO A 620 17.54 2.95 -6.83
C PRO A 620 16.16 3.62 -6.88
N ARG A 621 15.17 3.07 -7.59
CA ARG A 621 13.76 3.55 -7.61
C ARG A 621 12.83 2.68 -6.77
N ARG A 622 11.72 3.29 -6.32
CA ARG A 622 10.51 2.61 -5.86
C ARG A 622 9.42 2.80 -6.93
N GLY A 623 8.88 1.72 -7.48
CA GLY A 623 7.97 1.79 -8.63
C GLY A 623 8.66 2.12 -9.95
N PHE A 624 7.95 1.87 -11.06
CA PHE A 624 8.45 2.01 -12.44
C PHE A 624 9.81 1.32 -12.64
N LEU A 625 9.90 0.08 -12.16
CA LEU A 625 11.12 -0.74 -12.23
C LEU A 625 11.45 -1.13 -13.69
N ASP A 626 10.41 -1.28 -14.52
CA ASP A 626 10.50 -1.43 -15.98
C ASP A 626 11.13 -0.22 -16.68
N GLY A 627 11.09 0.95 -16.05
CA GLY A 627 11.78 2.14 -16.53
C GLY A 627 13.27 2.19 -16.20
N ALA A 628 13.83 1.21 -15.50
CA ALA A 628 15.25 1.16 -15.11
C ALA A 628 15.77 -0.28 -14.89
N ILE A 629 15.68 -1.15 -15.90
CA ILE A 629 16.13 -2.54 -15.78
C ILE A 629 17.66 -2.60 -15.72
N ASN A 630 18.23 -3.38 -14.80
CA ASN A 630 19.67 -3.54 -14.60
C ASN A 630 20.44 -2.20 -14.51
N PRO A 631 20.14 -1.35 -13.49
CA PRO A 631 20.76 -0.04 -13.35
C PRO A 631 22.28 -0.13 -13.23
N GLN A 632 22.99 0.66 -14.03
CA GLN A 632 24.45 0.80 -14.01
C GLN A 632 24.87 1.66 -12.82
N ARG A 633 25.94 1.26 -12.12
CA ARG A 633 26.40 1.97 -10.91
C ARG A 633 27.44 3.06 -11.21
N GLU A 634 28.12 2.96 -12.35
CA GLU A 634 29.17 3.88 -12.80
C GLU A 634 28.74 5.34 -13.01
N THR A 635 27.44 5.62 -13.10
CA THR A 635 26.88 6.98 -13.22
C THR A 635 26.12 7.41 -11.98
N LYS A 636 26.07 6.56 -10.94
CA LYS A 636 25.24 6.77 -9.76
C LYS A 636 26.08 7.06 -8.54
N VAL A 637 25.71 8.12 -7.84
CA VAL A 637 26.27 8.48 -6.54
C VAL A 637 25.16 8.52 -5.50
N SER A 638 25.49 8.07 -4.29
CA SER A 638 24.66 8.26 -3.11
C SER A 638 25.03 9.58 -2.45
N VAL A 639 24.04 10.44 -2.23
CA VAL A 639 24.19 11.69 -1.49
C VAL A 639 23.46 11.55 -0.15
N PHE A 640 24.25 11.54 0.92
CA PHE A 640 23.77 11.49 2.30
C PHE A 640 23.53 12.92 2.80
N PRO A 641 22.28 13.30 3.12
CA PRO A 641 21.98 14.64 3.61
C PRO A 641 22.63 14.88 4.98
N PRO A 642 22.81 16.15 5.39
CA PRO A 642 23.27 16.52 6.72
C PRO A 642 22.20 16.30 7.82
N TRP A 643 21.41 15.23 7.71
CA TRP A 643 20.36 14.88 8.66
C TRP A 643 20.71 13.55 9.34
N LYS A 644 20.64 13.51 10.68
CA LYS A 644 21.00 12.34 11.49
C LYS A 644 20.35 11.04 11.02
N ASP A 645 19.08 11.11 10.62
CA ASP A 645 18.26 9.97 10.20
C ASP A 645 17.70 10.21 8.78
N GLY A 646 18.52 10.75 7.88
CA GLY A 646 18.09 11.16 6.53
C GLY A 646 18.14 10.06 5.47
N GLY A 647 18.90 8.99 5.66
CA GLY A 647 19.15 8.00 4.60
C GLY A 647 20.05 8.57 3.50
N TYR A 648 19.71 8.35 2.23
CA TYR A 648 20.43 8.92 1.08
C TYR A 648 19.57 9.02 -0.18
N ALA A 649 19.83 10.04 -1.01
CA ALA A 649 19.31 10.10 -2.38
C ALA A 649 20.33 9.44 -3.33
N VAL A 650 19.85 8.83 -4.42
CA VAL A 650 20.73 8.35 -5.50
C VAL A 650 20.60 9.32 -6.68
N VAL A 651 21.70 9.94 -7.08
CA VAL A 651 21.76 10.82 -8.25
C VAL A 651 22.38 10.06 -9.41
N ASP A 652 21.68 9.98 -10.54
CA ASP A 652 22.17 9.42 -11.80
C ASP A 652 22.63 10.55 -12.72
N VAL A 653 23.95 10.68 -12.86
CA VAL A 653 24.61 11.81 -13.52
C VAL A 653 25.67 11.29 -14.52
N PRO A 654 25.36 11.24 -15.83
CA PRO A 654 24.02 11.34 -16.44
C PRO A 654 23.23 10.03 -16.36
N GLU A 655 21.90 10.12 -16.33
CA GLU A 655 21.01 8.98 -16.61
C GLU A 655 20.97 8.65 -18.10
N ALA A 656 20.83 9.68 -18.96
CA ALA A 656 20.73 9.51 -20.40
C ALA A 656 21.40 10.67 -21.15
N ILE A 657 21.96 10.40 -22.33
CA ILE A 657 22.47 11.41 -23.26
C ILE A 657 21.81 11.21 -24.62
N PHE A 658 21.22 12.26 -25.16
CA PHE A 658 20.63 12.32 -26.50
C PHE A 658 21.45 13.25 -27.39
N SER A 659 21.52 12.93 -28.67
CA SER A 659 22.06 13.81 -29.72
C SER A 659 21.19 13.70 -30.99
N ASN A 660 21.58 14.39 -32.06
CA ASN A 660 21.06 14.18 -33.40
C ASN A 660 21.21 12.75 -33.93
N LEU A 661 22.04 11.90 -33.30
CA LEU A 661 22.15 10.47 -33.62
C LEU A 661 21.06 9.62 -32.93
N GLY A 662 20.34 10.18 -31.96
CA GLY A 662 19.37 9.46 -31.11
C GLY A 662 19.85 9.34 -29.67
N LEU A 663 19.36 8.31 -28.96
CA LEU A 663 19.78 8.00 -27.59
C LEU A 663 21.21 7.43 -27.61
N THR A 664 22.17 8.28 -27.30
CA THR A 664 23.60 8.00 -27.37
C THR A 664 24.09 7.22 -26.16
N TYR A 665 23.50 7.42 -24.98
CA TYR A 665 23.83 6.65 -23.78
C TYR A 665 22.63 6.57 -22.84
N LEU A 666 22.53 5.44 -22.13
CA LEU A 666 21.54 5.20 -21.09
C LEU A 666 22.15 4.38 -19.96
N ALA A 667 21.93 4.81 -18.71
CA ALA A 667 22.50 4.21 -17.49
C ALA A 667 21.73 2.99 -16.97
N HIS A 668 20.86 2.41 -17.79
CA HIS A 668 20.05 1.22 -17.52
C HIS A 668 19.49 0.68 -18.84
N THR A 669 18.70 -0.38 -18.78
CA THR A 669 18.06 -1.01 -19.93
C THR A 669 16.56 -0.73 -19.87
N HIS A 670 15.99 -0.05 -20.87
CA HIS A 670 14.54 0.01 -21.08
C HIS A 670 14.22 0.54 -22.48
N VAL A 671 15.01 1.50 -22.97
CA VAL A 671 14.92 2.07 -24.32
C VAL A 671 16.21 1.73 -25.09
N PRO A 672 16.12 1.26 -26.35
CA PRO A 672 17.29 1.01 -27.18
C PRO A 672 18.12 2.28 -27.40
N THR A 673 19.40 2.18 -27.09
CA THR A 673 20.43 3.15 -27.51
C THR A 673 20.91 2.83 -28.93
N ILE A 674 21.62 3.78 -29.56
CA ILE A 674 22.26 3.53 -30.87
C ILE A 674 23.24 2.35 -30.84
N TRP A 675 23.76 1.99 -29.66
CA TRP A 675 24.69 0.85 -29.46
C TRP A 675 23.96 -0.47 -29.33
N SER A 676 22.90 -0.51 -28.52
CA SER A 676 22.14 -1.73 -28.30
C SER A 676 21.38 -2.18 -29.55
N VAL A 677 20.99 -1.24 -30.42
CA VAL A 677 20.42 -1.57 -31.74
C VAL A 677 21.46 -2.28 -32.65
N GLN A 678 22.75 -2.09 -32.38
CA GLN A 678 23.87 -2.73 -33.09
C GLN A 678 24.44 -3.92 -32.29
N ASP A 679 23.75 -4.39 -31.25
CA ASP A 679 24.23 -5.44 -30.32
C ASP A 679 25.60 -5.14 -29.68
N VAL A 680 25.95 -3.86 -29.53
CA VAL A 680 27.20 -3.45 -28.88
C VAL A 680 26.98 -3.30 -27.38
N GLN A 681 27.66 -4.15 -26.59
CA GLN A 681 27.71 -4.02 -25.13
C GLN A 681 28.82 -3.06 -24.71
N LEU A 682 28.47 -2.02 -23.98
CA LEU A 682 29.43 -1.09 -23.40
C LEU A 682 30.13 -1.71 -22.17
N PRO A 683 31.44 -1.46 -21.97
CA PRO A 683 32.14 -1.97 -20.81
C PRO A 683 31.59 -1.37 -19.52
N LYS A 684 31.57 -2.19 -18.46
CA LYS A 684 31.25 -1.76 -17.09
C LYS A 684 32.40 -0.92 -16.55
N LEU A 685 32.10 0.23 -15.94
CA LEU A 685 33.09 1.14 -15.35
C LEU A 685 32.91 1.26 -13.83
N GLU A 686 33.81 1.98 -13.18
CA GLU A 686 33.71 2.38 -11.78
C GLU A 686 34.10 3.86 -11.62
N TRP A 687 33.57 4.49 -10.58
CA TRP A 687 33.98 5.84 -10.19
C TRP A 687 35.43 5.87 -9.74
N GLN A 688 36.20 6.82 -10.24
CA GLN A 688 37.56 7.11 -9.80
C GLN A 688 37.55 8.26 -8.80
N ARG A 689 38.53 8.30 -7.89
CA ARG A 689 38.72 9.43 -6.98
C ARG A 689 39.78 10.38 -7.52
N ASP A 690 39.46 11.66 -7.53
CA ASP A 690 40.39 12.77 -7.79
C ASP A 690 40.30 13.76 -6.61
N GLY A 691 41.19 13.58 -5.63
CA GLY A 691 41.06 14.22 -4.32
C GLY A 691 39.78 13.77 -3.61
N GLU A 692 38.93 14.73 -3.25
CA GLU A 692 37.60 14.47 -2.65
C GLU A 692 36.50 14.27 -3.70
N ALA A 693 36.79 14.51 -4.99
CA ALA A 693 35.80 14.37 -6.05
C ALA A 693 35.73 12.93 -6.58
N LEU A 694 34.53 12.55 -7.03
CA LEU A 694 34.30 11.35 -7.82
C LEU A 694 34.25 11.73 -9.29
N VAL A 695 35.00 10.99 -10.11
CA VAL A 695 35.14 11.24 -11.55
C VAL A 695 34.84 9.95 -12.31
N MET A 696 33.97 10.02 -13.31
CA MET A 696 33.74 8.95 -14.28
C MET A 696 33.95 9.51 -15.68
N SER A 697 34.63 8.74 -16.53
CA SER A 697 34.85 9.06 -17.94
C SER A 697 34.59 7.82 -18.78
N ARG A 698 33.85 7.98 -19.88
CA ARG A 698 33.47 6.92 -20.81
C ARG A 698 33.80 7.32 -22.24
N GLN A 699 34.49 6.43 -22.95
CA GLN A 699 34.67 6.49 -24.40
C GLN A 699 33.62 5.58 -25.06
N LEU A 700 32.90 6.10 -26.05
CA LEU A 700 31.93 5.36 -26.86
C LEU A 700 32.55 4.86 -28.18
N PRO A 701 31.97 3.83 -28.81
CA PRO A 701 32.56 3.19 -30.00
C PRO A 701 32.82 4.11 -31.20
N ASN A 702 32.03 5.18 -31.38
CA ASN A 702 32.21 6.14 -32.47
C ASN A 702 33.19 7.29 -32.15
N GLY A 703 33.89 7.24 -31.02
CA GLY A 703 34.84 8.29 -30.63
C GLY A 703 34.26 9.39 -29.74
N ILE A 704 32.94 9.46 -29.55
CA ILE A 704 32.36 10.36 -28.53
C ILE A 704 32.87 9.94 -27.16
N SER A 705 33.28 10.89 -26.33
CA SER A 705 33.55 10.64 -24.92
C SER A 705 32.75 11.59 -24.04
N PHE A 706 32.38 11.13 -22.85
CA PHE A 706 31.70 11.97 -21.87
C PHE A 706 32.12 11.58 -20.47
N GLY A 707 31.82 12.43 -19.50
CA GLY A 707 32.05 12.08 -18.12
C GLY A 707 31.34 13.00 -17.14
N SER A 708 31.53 12.69 -15.87
CA SER A 708 30.94 13.43 -14.77
C SER A 708 31.92 13.58 -13.63
N ARG A 709 31.90 14.75 -12.99
CA ARG A 709 32.63 15.07 -11.78
C ARG A 709 31.62 15.45 -10.70
N VAL A 710 31.69 14.78 -9.56
CA VAL A 710 30.84 15.06 -8.39
C VAL A 710 31.74 15.40 -7.22
N GLU A 711 31.51 16.53 -6.59
CA GLU A 711 32.34 17.03 -5.50
C GLU A 711 31.47 17.55 -4.36
N ASN A 712 31.86 17.20 -3.13
CA ASN A 712 31.19 17.69 -1.94
C ASN A 712 31.66 19.13 -1.64
N LYS A 713 30.73 20.07 -1.52
CA LYS A 713 30.98 21.45 -1.04
C LYS A 713 30.40 21.60 0.36
N MET A 714 30.62 22.77 0.97
CA MET A 714 30.21 23.02 2.36
C MET A 714 28.69 22.93 2.54
N ASP A 715 27.92 23.46 1.58
CA ASP A 715 26.46 23.59 1.65
C ASP A 715 25.71 22.79 0.56
N HIS A 716 26.43 22.15 -0.38
CA HIS A 716 25.82 21.42 -1.49
C HIS A 716 26.75 20.40 -2.13
N VAL A 717 26.20 19.54 -2.99
CA VAL A 717 26.98 18.68 -3.89
C VAL A 717 27.08 19.35 -5.25
N ALA A 718 28.29 19.71 -5.66
CA ALA A 718 28.55 20.28 -6.97
C ALA A 718 28.76 19.17 -8.01
N MET A 719 28.17 19.35 -9.19
CA MET A 719 28.23 18.38 -10.28
C MET A 719 28.61 19.07 -11.60
N GLU A 720 29.47 18.45 -12.39
CA GLU A 720 29.80 18.87 -13.74
C GLU A 720 29.70 17.66 -14.68
N MET A 721 29.17 17.87 -15.87
CA MET A 721 29.26 16.90 -16.97
C MET A 721 29.98 17.52 -18.15
N TRP A 722 30.75 16.71 -18.88
CA TRP A 722 31.38 17.10 -20.13
C TRP A 722 31.13 16.08 -21.23
N LEU A 723 31.16 16.53 -22.47
CA LEU A 723 31.09 15.69 -23.67
C LEU A 723 32.12 16.20 -24.68
N THR A 724 32.95 15.29 -25.19
CA THR A 724 33.91 15.52 -26.26
C THR A 724 33.43 14.80 -27.53
N ASN A 725 33.30 15.54 -28.62
CA ASN A 725 32.90 14.98 -29.90
C ASN A 725 34.13 14.42 -30.64
N GLY A 726 34.34 13.10 -30.62
CA GLY A 726 35.39 12.45 -31.42
C GLY A 726 34.93 11.97 -32.80
N THR A 727 33.73 12.36 -33.25
CA THR A 727 33.25 12.08 -34.60
C THR A 727 33.74 13.14 -35.60
N ASP A 728 33.48 12.94 -36.89
CA ASP A 728 33.82 13.87 -37.97
C ASP A 728 32.72 14.91 -38.27
N GLN A 729 31.53 14.76 -37.68
CA GLN A 729 30.38 15.65 -37.90
C GLN A 729 30.01 16.41 -36.61
N PRO A 730 29.37 17.58 -36.70
CA PRO A 730 28.85 18.29 -35.54
C PRO A 730 27.77 17.46 -34.81
N LEU A 731 27.83 17.45 -33.48
CA LEU A 731 26.76 16.91 -32.65
C LEU A 731 25.83 18.03 -32.20
N THR A 732 24.53 17.87 -32.47
CA THR A 732 23.51 18.85 -32.13
C THR A 732 22.39 18.22 -31.31
N GLN A 733 21.51 19.06 -30.74
CA GLN A 733 20.40 18.61 -29.88
C GLN A 733 20.89 17.79 -28.67
N LEU A 734 22.04 18.18 -28.12
CA LEU A 734 22.75 17.47 -27.06
C LEU A 734 22.06 17.65 -25.70
N ARG A 735 21.12 16.76 -25.39
CA ARG A 735 20.33 16.81 -24.15
C ARG A 735 20.80 15.73 -23.19
N SER A 736 20.89 16.06 -21.90
CA SER A 736 21.20 15.09 -20.86
C SER A 736 20.07 15.01 -19.86
N GLN A 737 19.79 13.81 -19.37
CA GLN A 737 18.88 13.62 -18.25
C GLN A 737 19.66 13.37 -16.96
N VAL A 738 19.21 14.00 -15.87
CA VAL A 738 19.75 13.79 -14.53
C VAL A 738 18.59 13.45 -13.61
N CYS A 739 18.68 12.30 -12.94
CA CYS A 739 17.61 11.79 -12.09
C CYS A 739 18.05 11.73 -10.63
N VAL A 740 17.29 12.39 -9.76
CA VAL A 740 17.45 12.28 -8.32
C VAL A 740 16.40 11.30 -7.80
N MET A 741 16.82 10.09 -7.45
CA MET A 741 15.96 9.01 -6.98
C MET A 741 15.95 8.94 -5.44
N LEU A 742 14.74 8.83 -4.88
CA LEU A 742 14.51 9.05 -3.45
C LEU A 742 14.18 7.78 -2.66
N SER A 743 14.33 6.59 -3.25
CA SER A 743 13.99 5.33 -2.56
C SER A 743 14.74 5.13 -1.24
N GLY A 744 15.97 5.63 -1.14
CA GLY A 744 16.80 5.57 0.06
C GLY A 744 16.67 6.76 1.01
N LEU A 745 15.91 7.82 0.65
CA LEU A 745 15.88 9.08 1.38
C LEU A 745 14.66 9.12 2.32
N ILE A 746 14.92 9.13 3.63
CA ILE A 746 13.90 9.00 4.67
C ILE A 746 12.92 10.18 4.64
N GLY A 747 11.63 9.89 4.49
CA GLY A 747 10.55 10.86 4.38
C GLY A 747 10.18 11.24 2.95
N PHE A 748 10.85 10.69 1.93
CA PHE A 748 10.68 11.04 0.52
C PHE A 748 10.35 9.84 -0.38
N GLN A 749 9.98 8.70 0.19
CA GLN A 749 9.90 7.44 -0.56
C GLN A 749 8.52 7.07 -1.09
N ALA A 750 7.44 7.71 -0.66
CA ALA A 750 6.07 7.43 -1.11
C ALA A 750 5.90 7.58 -2.65
N GLN A 751 5.09 6.72 -3.28
CA GLN A 751 4.71 6.80 -4.70
C GLN A 751 3.45 7.66 -4.87
N ARG A 752 3.57 8.96 -4.59
CA ARG A 752 2.46 9.92 -4.67
C ARG A 752 2.94 11.31 -5.06
N LYS A 753 2.00 12.20 -5.38
CA LYS A 753 2.32 13.61 -5.60
C LYS A 753 2.75 14.25 -4.28
N ARG A 754 3.82 15.04 -4.33
CA ARG A 754 4.35 15.78 -3.17
C ARG A 754 4.18 17.27 -3.36
N GLN A 755 4.26 17.99 -2.24
CA GLN A 755 4.57 19.41 -2.29
C GLN A 755 5.95 19.59 -2.97
N GLN A 756 5.96 20.45 -3.99
CA GLN A 756 7.12 20.68 -4.82
C GLN A 756 7.09 22.11 -5.36
N VAL A 757 8.28 22.65 -5.64
CA VAL A 757 8.48 23.91 -6.35
C VAL A 757 9.27 23.61 -7.61
N VAL A 758 8.81 24.13 -8.75
CA VAL A 758 9.50 24.02 -10.04
C VAL A 758 9.62 25.43 -10.62
N GLN A 759 10.84 25.95 -10.70
CA GLN A 759 11.14 27.31 -11.17
C GLN A 759 12.38 27.29 -12.06
N ASP A 760 12.23 27.64 -13.34
CA ASP A 760 13.30 27.63 -14.34
C ASP A 760 14.07 26.30 -14.39
N SER A 761 15.29 26.28 -13.84
CA SER A 761 16.15 25.10 -13.73
C SER A 761 15.97 24.34 -12.40
N PHE A 762 15.34 24.96 -11.40
CA PHE A 762 15.21 24.43 -10.05
C PHE A 762 14.00 23.51 -9.93
N VAL A 763 14.22 22.36 -9.30
CA VAL A 763 13.17 21.52 -8.73
C VAL A 763 13.49 21.27 -7.27
N ALA A 764 12.54 21.62 -6.40
CA ALA A 764 12.56 21.29 -4.99
C ALA A 764 11.38 20.38 -4.64
N VAL A 765 11.62 19.33 -3.86
CA VAL A 765 10.56 18.48 -3.32
C VAL A 765 10.66 18.42 -1.81
N LYS A 766 9.50 18.39 -1.13
CA LYS A 766 9.40 18.36 0.34
C LYS A 766 9.25 16.94 0.87
N ALA A 767 9.74 16.68 2.09
CA ALA A 767 9.45 15.47 2.85
C ALA A 767 7.98 15.44 3.29
N ASP A 768 7.47 14.23 3.52
CA ASP A 768 6.05 14.01 3.80
C ASP A 768 5.62 14.48 5.21
N THR A 769 6.52 14.52 6.20
CA THR A 769 6.14 14.75 7.62
C THR A 769 6.94 15.84 8.33
N VAL A 770 7.90 16.47 7.66
CA VAL A 770 8.80 17.46 8.23
C VAL A 770 9.13 18.52 7.18
N ASP A 771 9.51 19.72 7.61
CA ASP A 771 9.90 20.83 6.72
C ASP A 771 11.30 20.65 6.13
N ARG A 772 11.58 19.48 5.54
CA ARG A 772 12.82 19.18 4.85
C ARG A 772 12.60 19.18 3.35
N TRP A 773 13.55 19.76 2.63
CA TRP A 773 13.54 19.90 1.19
C TRP A 773 14.84 19.39 0.59
N ILE A 774 14.72 18.83 -0.60
CA ILE A 774 15.85 18.51 -1.47
C ILE A 774 15.66 19.26 -2.78
N ILE A 775 16.71 19.94 -3.23
CA ILE A 775 16.67 20.89 -4.34
C ILE A 775 17.74 20.49 -5.35
N THR A 776 17.41 20.48 -6.64
CA THR A 776 18.39 20.28 -7.72
C THR A 776 18.18 21.29 -8.84
N ALA A 777 19.29 21.70 -9.46
CA ALA A 777 19.31 22.63 -10.58
C ALA A 777 20.52 22.37 -11.47
N TRP A 778 20.36 22.61 -12.77
CA TRP A 778 21.40 22.48 -13.79
C TRP A 778 21.37 23.65 -14.78
N GLN A 779 22.55 24.04 -15.25
CA GLN A 779 22.75 25.09 -16.25
C GLN A 779 23.66 24.63 -17.40
N PRO A 780 23.34 25.00 -18.66
CA PRO A 780 22.10 25.65 -19.09
C PRO A 780 20.86 24.73 -18.96
N PRO A 781 19.68 25.26 -18.60
CA PRO A 781 18.50 24.43 -18.37
C PRO A 781 17.87 23.95 -19.68
N HIS A 782 17.46 22.69 -19.70
CA HIS A 782 16.50 22.18 -20.67
C HIS A 782 15.10 22.09 -20.08
N ARG A 783 14.95 21.32 -18.98
CA ARG A 783 13.64 20.93 -18.44
C ARG A 783 13.75 20.54 -16.98
N ALA A 784 12.74 20.92 -16.19
CA ALA A 784 12.59 20.61 -14.78
C ALA A 784 11.24 19.91 -14.57
N TRP A 785 11.22 18.72 -13.94
CA TRP A 785 9.98 17.92 -13.81
C TRP A 785 10.01 16.83 -12.73
N THR A 786 8.83 16.34 -12.36
CA THR A 786 8.64 15.21 -11.45
C THR A 786 7.68 14.19 -12.06
N ASN A 787 7.73 12.94 -11.59
CA ASN A 787 6.81 11.88 -12.00
C ASN A 787 6.19 11.24 -10.75
N PRO A 788 5.10 11.78 -10.17
CA PRO A 788 4.57 11.39 -8.86
C PRO A 788 4.52 9.88 -8.52
N PRO A 789 4.13 8.97 -9.44
CA PRO A 789 4.15 7.53 -9.19
C PRO A 789 5.54 6.93 -8.93
N VAL A 790 6.60 7.68 -9.23
CA VAL A 790 8.00 7.34 -9.06
C VAL A 790 8.62 8.42 -8.18
N PRO A 791 9.16 8.09 -7.00
CA PRO A 791 9.76 9.07 -6.11
C PRO A 791 11.14 9.47 -6.65
N CYS A 792 11.14 10.19 -7.77
CA CYS A 792 12.29 10.81 -8.39
C CYS A 792 11.88 12.14 -9.04
N PHE A 793 12.86 13.01 -9.21
CA PHE A 793 12.70 14.30 -9.86
C PHE A 793 13.95 14.66 -10.66
N HIS A 794 13.77 15.59 -11.59
CA HIS A 794 14.72 15.83 -12.65
C HIS A 794 14.90 17.33 -12.89
N SER A 795 16.16 17.73 -13.01
CA SER A 795 16.57 18.99 -13.63
C SER A 795 17.57 18.63 -14.71
N ASP A 796 17.12 18.68 -15.95
CA ASP A 796 17.82 18.17 -17.12
C ASP A 796 18.55 19.34 -17.82
N PRO A 797 19.88 19.27 -18.03
CA PRO A 797 20.60 20.27 -18.81
C PRO A 797 20.58 20.03 -20.32
N ILE A 798 20.91 21.06 -21.07
CA ILE A 798 21.26 20.99 -22.50
C ILE A 798 22.72 21.42 -22.70
N PHE A 799 23.51 20.58 -23.36
CA PHE A 799 24.84 20.99 -23.80
C PHE A 799 24.72 21.90 -25.04
N PRO A 800 25.64 22.86 -25.22
CA PRO A 800 25.84 23.49 -26.51
C PRO A 800 26.11 22.47 -27.62
N ASP A 801 25.77 22.81 -28.87
CA ASP A 801 26.22 22.06 -30.04
C ASP A 801 27.76 21.89 -30.01
N CYS A 802 28.24 20.72 -30.41
CA CYS A 802 29.64 20.32 -30.23
C CYS A 802 30.28 19.94 -31.56
N GLU A 803 31.14 20.80 -32.08
CA GLU A 803 31.91 20.56 -33.30
C GLU A 803 32.91 19.40 -33.13
N ALA A 804 33.34 18.81 -34.24
CA ALA A 804 34.34 17.73 -34.24
C ALA A 804 35.61 18.15 -33.47
N GLY A 805 36.06 17.31 -32.54
CA GLY A 805 37.21 17.54 -31.66
C GLY A 805 36.97 18.47 -30.47
N GLN A 806 35.80 19.10 -30.35
CA GLN A 806 35.50 20.02 -29.25
C GLN A 806 35.01 19.29 -28.00
N THR A 807 35.05 20.00 -26.85
CA THR A 807 34.47 19.56 -25.58
C THR A 807 33.53 20.63 -25.05
N VAL A 808 32.30 20.24 -24.72
CA VAL A 808 31.27 21.08 -24.11
C VAL A 808 30.98 20.63 -22.68
N ARG A 809 30.47 21.53 -21.83
CA ARG A 809 30.24 21.30 -20.39
C ARG A 809 28.91 21.86 -19.92
N VAL A 810 28.35 21.25 -18.88
CA VAL A 810 27.19 21.72 -18.12
C VAL A 810 27.43 21.49 -16.63
N ARG A 811 26.80 22.29 -15.77
CA ARG A 811 27.02 22.27 -14.32
C ARG A 811 25.70 22.21 -13.57
N GLY A 812 25.73 21.58 -12.40
CA GLY A 812 24.56 21.36 -11.57
C GLY A 812 24.91 21.24 -10.10
N GLY A 813 23.86 21.15 -9.29
CA GLY A 813 24.02 20.89 -7.87
C GLY A 813 22.83 20.19 -7.22
N LEU A 814 23.06 19.73 -5.99
CA LEU A 814 22.05 19.19 -5.09
C LEU A 814 22.20 19.82 -3.71
N TRP A 815 21.12 20.41 -3.20
CA TRP A 815 21.06 21.10 -1.92
C TRP A 815 20.01 20.46 -1.01
N PHE A 816 20.20 20.64 0.30
CA PHE A 816 19.28 20.19 1.34
C PHE A 816 18.93 21.37 2.23
N TYR A 817 17.65 21.55 2.48
CA TYR A 817 17.13 22.67 3.27
C TYR A 817 16.15 22.18 4.33
N GLU A 818 16.16 22.80 5.51
CA GLU A 818 15.19 22.54 6.58
C GLU A 818 14.58 23.87 7.00
N GLY A 819 13.29 24.06 6.69
CA GLY A 819 12.55 25.31 6.89
C GLY A 819 11.30 25.44 6.01
N SER A 820 10.49 26.44 6.32
CA SER A 820 9.21 26.69 5.65
C SER A 820 9.29 27.62 4.45
N ASP A 821 10.36 28.42 4.31
CA ASP A 821 10.51 29.44 3.27
C ASP A 821 11.42 28.94 2.14
N ILE A 822 10.87 28.03 1.34
CA ILE A 822 11.59 27.39 0.23
C ILE A 822 11.92 28.38 -0.89
N ASP A 823 11.08 29.39 -1.11
CA ASP A 823 11.26 30.35 -2.20
C ASP A 823 12.50 31.23 -1.96
N SER A 824 12.66 31.75 -0.73
CA SER A 824 13.86 32.51 -0.34
C SER A 824 15.14 31.66 -0.43
N GLU A 825 15.06 30.37 -0.11
CA GLU A 825 16.21 29.47 -0.24
C GLU A 825 16.58 29.21 -1.72
N ILE A 826 15.59 29.04 -2.60
CA ILE A 826 15.83 28.93 -4.04
C ILE A 826 16.48 30.22 -4.56
N GLU A 827 16.00 31.40 -4.16
CA GLU A 827 16.60 32.68 -4.55
C GLU A 827 18.05 32.83 -4.04
N ARG A 828 18.32 32.42 -2.80
CA ARG A 828 19.69 32.40 -2.24
C ARG A 828 20.61 31.52 -3.08
N ILE A 829 20.16 30.31 -3.45
CA ILE A 829 20.95 29.40 -4.28
C ILE A 829 21.14 30.00 -5.68
N HIS A 830 20.09 30.51 -6.30
CA HIS A 830 20.14 31.11 -7.63
C HIS A 830 21.17 32.25 -7.73
N ASN A 831 21.26 33.11 -6.71
CA ASN A 831 22.24 34.20 -6.68
C ASN A 831 23.70 33.74 -6.51
N ALA A 832 23.92 32.51 -6.06
CA ALA A 832 25.24 31.92 -5.82
C ALA A 832 25.66 30.87 -6.86
N PHE A 833 24.71 30.35 -7.66
CA PHE A 833 24.84 29.15 -8.50
C PHE A 833 25.11 29.44 -9.98
#